data_AF-A0A7X8F7T6-F1
#
_entry.id   AF-A0A7X8F7T6-F1
#
_cell.length_a   1.000
_cell.length_b   1.000
_cell.length_c   1.000
_cell.angle_alpha   90.00
_cell.angle_beta   90.00
_cell.angle_gamma   90.00
#
_symmetry.space_group_name_H-M   'P 1'
#
loop_
_entity.id
_entity.type
_entity.pdbx_description
1 polymer ?
#
loop_
_entity_poly.entity_id
_entity_poly.type
_entity_poly.pdbx_seq_one_letter_code
_entity_poly.pdbx_strand_id
1 'polypeptide(L)'
;MKKSLSLFILLLLGIQFGFSRTMYVAVTGSDTNPGTETAPYLSIQKAIDEAAPGDIIYIRGGTYMLTKRIIIDKAGTADAHICLFGYPGERAIIDGSNIVTNNVNEFKQARCIYVNHFGDYWHFKNLELCNAKDNGMKLEGSYNIVENCKFYGNNDTGLQIGMYKDFAIEETKSFPISGSPQYNPNYSYAKHNIVINCDSWHNYDSKSFNGSDDGGDADGFAAKLFPGPGTEFHGCRAWTNSDDNWDLYMVYHPIVIANCWSWNAGRTPDGADAGNGNGFKLGGGGSSGGAAFAQSVGAHVIMNNITFDCLHKGFDQNNAYEAMYLFNNVAWGNEYNYRFPSIFQYGTMYMRNNIGFKPTVRNHEFLSENKEGSQVPDTEFNSWTTFDDCDPYKDGNKVDGVNKWAQDHSAEFKSLSKDLFLAERQADGSLPDNDFAKLKEGSKFINAGQNIENFVPQAHSPGGLTLPPISILYNDGRADMGAFETGDPTIAVLTLISGKADQYVYQGTAIITTVYKWGGAATDVTVSNLPAGLTAEKDASAKTVTISGIPTENGTYTTTNVGGENSIILTGDITISEVAPAELTVTSGSAVQEVFFNNAIETTVFTWGGGASDVSFTSLPAGISAVKDEAAKTLTISGIPTADGSYTISTIGGMEGSGVTINGNITRVLPTKILTGDWYPIQDAYENRPEDLQGNVITFATGTSESNPTVWDPDFVEPKDASVPAGCTKGAINVERNGGSITWNLPSLVEMKANIHFTGTRTLRIDYTIDGVTKTWTSSSLSKQTMLNWDMMDAMGIEPVKKPVTVKFVNTATTGGIRMYDFFVKTYDVPEGNTGIKSMEAEKAVYPMYQTETALIVYGDIAKLTVYSLSGNVLAQSTLSQVVETNRLNKGIYIVQIEGKDGRKANQKFVLK
;
A
#
# COMPACT_ATOMS: atom_id res chain seq x y z
N MET A 1 -46.50 -79.34 4.73
CA MET A 1 -45.17 -80.01 4.58
C MET A 1 -44.13 -78.95 4.28
N LYS A 2 -42.97 -79.05 4.96
CA LYS A 2 -41.67 -78.42 4.66
C LYS A 2 -41.47 -76.92 4.96
N LYS A 3 -40.99 -76.71 6.20
CA LYS A 3 -39.92 -75.83 6.67
C LYS A 3 -39.22 -74.93 5.62
N SER A 4 -39.07 -73.65 5.94
CA SER A 4 -37.76 -72.99 5.88
C SER A 4 -37.64 -71.98 7.02
N LEU A 5 -36.59 -72.20 7.81
CA LEU A 5 -36.10 -71.41 8.93
C LEU A 5 -34.98 -70.53 8.36
N SER A 6 -35.00 -69.21 8.56
CA SER A 6 -33.84 -68.36 8.23
C SER A 6 -33.75 -67.17 9.20
N LEU A 7 -33.05 -67.45 10.30
CA LEU A 7 -31.93 -66.69 10.86
C LEU A 7 -32.05 -65.15 10.94
N PHE A 8 -32.40 -64.67 12.13
CA PHE A 8 -32.03 -63.33 12.62
C PHE A 8 -30.52 -63.34 12.95
N ILE A 9 -29.69 -62.64 12.18
CA ILE A 9 -28.32 -62.29 12.59
C ILE A 9 -28.39 -60.87 13.17
N LEU A 10 -28.15 -60.78 14.48
CA LEU A 10 -27.86 -59.53 15.17
C LEU A 10 -26.52 -59.00 14.64
N LEU A 11 -26.53 -57.88 13.92
CA LEU A 11 -25.31 -57.12 13.62
C LEU A 11 -24.99 -56.27 14.86
N LEU A 12 -24.19 -56.80 15.79
CA LEU A 12 -23.50 -55.96 16.76
C LEU A 12 -22.46 -55.14 16.00
N LEU A 13 -22.77 -53.87 15.71
CA LEU A 13 -21.75 -52.86 15.44
C LEU A 13 -20.96 -52.69 16.74
N GLY A 14 -19.85 -53.41 16.85
CA GLY A 14 -18.80 -53.09 17.81
C GLY A 14 -18.24 -51.73 17.42
N ILE A 15 -18.58 -50.69 18.18
CA ILE A 15 -17.84 -49.44 18.18
C ILE A 15 -16.46 -49.80 18.74
N GLN A 16 -15.48 -50.03 17.86
CA GLN A 16 -14.09 -50.10 18.27
C GLN A 16 -13.67 -48.68 18.63
N PHE A 17 -13.61 -48.39 19.93
CA PHE A 17 -12.75 -47.33 20.42
C PHE A 17 -11.32 -47.76 20.07
N GLY A 18 -10.73 -47.16 19.04
CA GLY A 18 -9.30 -47.31 18.78
C GLY A 18 -8.56 -46.70 19.96
N PHE A 19 -7.99 -47.53 20.83
CA PHE A 19 -7.04 -47.05 21.83
C PHE A 19 -5.74 -46.69 21.10
N SER A 20 -5.26 -45.45 21.29
CA SER A 20 -3.92 -45.03 20.86
C SER A 20 -2.87 -46.00 21.41
N ARG A 21 -2.10 -46.66 20.53
CA ARG A 21 -1.00 -47.53 20.92
C ARG A 21 0.27 -46.71 21.06
N THR A 22 1.03 -46.95 22.13
CA THR A 22 2.39 -46.46 22.27
C THR A 22 3.38 -47.54 21.84
N MET A 23 4.28 -47.20 20.92
CA MET A 23 5.33 -48.07 20.41
C MET A 23 6.71 -47.49 20.68
N TYR A 24 7.71 -48.35 20.85
CA TYR A 24 9.07 -47.95 21.19
C TYR A 24 10.06 -48.52 20.20
N VAL A 25 11.03 -47.71 19.81
CA VAL A 25 12.17 -48.08 18.96
C VAL A 25 13.45 -47.79 19.74
N ALA A 26 14.41 -48.71 19.73
CA ALA A 26 15.70 -48.53 20.38
C ALA A 26 16.83 -49.13 19.53
N VAL A 27 18.03 -48.54 19.58
CA VAL A 27 19.23 -49.06 18.91
C VAL A 27 19.66 -50.47 19.37
N THR A 28 19.15 -50.92 20.51
CA THR A 28 19.35 -52.27 21.08
C THR A 28 18.13 -53.19 20.91
N GLY A 29 17.10 -52.73 20.18
CA GLY A 29 15.85 -53.46 19.99
C GLY A 29 15.94 -54.63 18.99
N SER A 30 14.79 -55.18 18.63
CA SER A 30 14.64 -56.19 17.57
C SER A 30 13.32 -56.00 16.84
N ASP A 31 13.31 -56.11 15.51
CA ASP A 31 12.06 -56.01 14.73
C ASP A 31 11.13 -57.23 14.89
N THR A 32 11.59 -58.25 15.62
CA THR A 32 10.75 -59.37 16.08
C THR A 32 10.08 -59.12 17.43
N ASN A 33 10.45 -58.05 18.14
CA ASN A 33 9.82 -57.65 19.39
C ASN A 33 8.42 -57.04 19.14
N PRO A 34 7.54 -56.98 20.16
CA PRO A 34 6.20 -56.39 20.02
C PRO A 34 6.17 -54.84 20.04
N GLY A 35 7.31 -54.16 20.11
CA GLY A 35 7.38 -52.69 20.14
C GLY A 35 6.97 -52.06 21.48
N THR A 36 7.00 -52.80 22.58
CA THR A 36 6.74 -52.29 23.93
C THR A 36 7.99 -51.62 24.52
N GLU A 37 7.86 -50.81 25.58
CA GLU A 37 9.02 -50.14 26.19
C GLU A 37 10.16 -51.10 26.60
N THR A 38 9.82 -52.26 27.17
CA THR A 38 10.80 -53.27 27.61
C THR A 38 11.27 -54.20 26.48
N ALA A 39 10.59 -54.19 25.34
CA ALA A 39 10.93 -54.98 24.16
C ALA A 39 10.64 -54.13 22.90
N PRO A 40 11.50 -53.14 22.60
CA PRO A 40 11.27 -52.19 21.52
C PRO A 40 11.64 -52.78 20.16
N TYR A 41 11.09 -52.22 19.09
CA TYR A 41 11.55 -52.46 17.72
C TYR A 41 13.00 -51.97 17.54
N LEU A 42 13.70 -52.49 16.53
CA LEU A 42 15.04 -52.02 16.17
C LEU A 42 14.96 -50.87 15.16
N SER A 43 14.13 -51.02 14.12
CA SER A 43 14.04 -50.07 13.03
C SER A 43 12.87 -49.12 13.20
N ILE A 44 13.12 -47.85 12.85
CA ILE A 44 12.10 -46.81 12.85
C ILE A 44 11.04 -47.12 11.78
N GLN A 45 11.45 -47.61 10.61
CA GLN A 45 10.52 -48.01 9.54
C GLN A 45 9.55 -49.10 10.00
N LYS A 46 10.00 -50.12 10.75
CA LYS A 46 9.10 -51.14 11.29
C LYS A 46 8.00 -50.54 12.16
N ALA A 47 8.33 -49.57 13.00
CA ALA A 47 7.33 -48.89 13.82
C ALA A 47 6.35 -48.05 12.97
N ILE A 48 6.87 -47.32 11.97
CA ILE A 48 6.04 -46.57 11.03
C ILE A 48 5.07 -47.50 10.30
N ASP A 49 5.53 -48.64 9.79
CA ASP A 49 4.73 -49.59 9.03
C ASP A 49 3.57 -50.17 9.85
N GLU A 50 3.75 -50.35 11.16
CA GLU A 50 2.75 -50.89 12.09
C GLU A 50 1.79 -49.83 12.66
N ALA A 51 2.16 -48.54 12.62
CA ALA A 51 1.37 -47.47 13.21
C ALA A 51 0.06 -47.19 12.44
N ALA A 52 -0.98 -46.86 13.20
CA ALA A 52 -2.29 -46.40 12.75
C ALA A 52 -2.59 -44.98 13.28
N PRO A 53 -3.59 -44.26 12.73
CA PRO A 53 -3.98 -42.93 13.21
C PRO A 53 -4.18 -42.87 14.74
N GLY A 54 -3.55 -41.90 15.39
CA GLY A 54 -3.57 -41.72 16.85
C GLY A 54 -2.46 -42.44 17.61
N ASP A 55 -1.67 -43.32 16.97
CA ASP A 55 -0.56 -44.00 17.63
C ASP A 55 0.63 -43.07 17.89
N ILE A 56 1.40 -43.39 18.93
CA ILE A 56 2.63 -42.69 19.31
C ILE A 56 3.82 -43.64 19.18
N ILE A 57 4.80 -43.26 18.38
CA ILE A 57 6.09 -43.93 18.24
C ILE A 57 7.14 -43.13 19.01
N TYR A 58 7.67 -43.71 20.08
CA TYR A 58 8.81 -43.17 20.81
C TYR A 58 10.13 -43.76 20.33
N ILE A 59 11.03 -42.88 19.90
CA ILE A 59 12.41 -43.21 19.52
C ILE A 59 13.30 -42.98 20.74
N ARG A 60 13.86 -44.06 21.29
CA ARG A 60 14.78 -44.00 22.42
C ARG A 60 16.12 -43.38 22.02
N GLY A 61 16.83 -42.85 23.00
CA GLY A 61 18.12 -42.21 22.83
C GLY A 61 19.15 -43.12 22.15
N GLY A 62 19.89 -42.55 21.21
CA GLY A 62 20.89 -43.26 20.43
C GLY A 62 21.01 -42.73 19.01
N THR A 63 22.00 -43.25 18.28
CA THR A 63 22.23 -42.93 16.87
C THR A 63 21.74 -44.07 15.98
N TYR A 64 20.74 -43.78 15.16
CA TYR A 64 20.13 -44.68 14.19
C TYR A 64 20.79 -44.45 12.83
N MET A 65 21.82 -45.24 12.54
CA MET A 65 22.58 -45.18 11.29
C MET A 65 21.76 -45.74 10.13
N LEU A 66 21.20 -44.87 9.30
CA LEU A 66 20.36 -45.25 8.18
C LEU A 66 21.19 -45.88 7.07
N THR A 67 20.75 -47.05 6.59
CA THR A 67 21.25 -47.65 5.34
C THR A 67 20.34 -47.31 4.16
N LYS A 68 19.12 -46.84 4.44
CA LYS A 68 18.11 -46.32 3.52
C LYS A 68 17.30 -45.24 4.24
N ARG A 69 16.72 -44.31 3.48
CA ARG A 69 15.80 -43.30 4.01
C ARG A 69 14.59 -43.94 4.71
N ILE A 70 14.04 -43.23 5.68
CA ILE A 70 12.73 -43.53 6.27
C ILE A 70 11.65 -42.95 5.35
N ILE A 71 10.61 -43.74 5.05
CA ILE A 71 9.50 -43.34 4.18
C ILE A 71 8.22 -43.28 5.01
N ILE A 72 7.53 -42.15 4.93
CA ILE A 72 6.17 -41.94 5.44
C ILE A 72 5.24 -41.81 4.24
N ASP A 73 4.35 -42.79 4.07
CA ASP A 73 3.43 -42.92 2.92
C ASP A 73 1.98 -43.25 3.32
N LYS A 74 1.65 -43.04 4.59
CA LYS A 74 0.32 -43.24 5.17
C LYS A 74 -0.12 -42.00 5.93
N ALA A 75 -1.41 -41.77 6.06
CA ALA A 75 -1.96 -40.63 6.76
C ALA A 75 -2.45 -40.97 8.18
N GLY A 76 -2.32 -40.01 9.09
CA GLY A 76 -3.18 -39.91 10.27
C GLY A 76 -4.56 -39.33 9.91
N THR A 77 -5.21 -38.68 10.87
CA THR A 77 -6.44 -37.89 10.63
C THR A 77 -6.40 -36.59 11.42
N ALA A 78 -7.28 -35.63 11.08
CA ALA A 78 -7.36 -34.34 11.77
C ALA A 78 -7.53 -34.45 13.30
N ASP A 79 -8.23 -35.48 13.77
CA ASP A 79 -8.48 -35.73 15.20
C ASP A 79 -7.48 -36.73 15.81
N ALA A 80 -6.60 -37.33 14.99
CA ALA A 80 -5.71 -38.40 15.42
C ALA A 80 -4.44 -38.44 14.53
N HIS A 81 -3.50 -37.53 14.80
CA HIS A 81 -2.18 -37.56 14.19
C HIS A 81 -1.44 -38.84 14.55
N ILE A 82 -0.56 -39.30 13.65
CA ILE A 82 0.46 -40.30 14.01
C ILE A 82 1.69 -39.55 14.52
N CYS A 83 2.15 -39.89 15.72
CA CYS A 83 3.23 -39.17 16.39
C CYS A 83 4.56 -39.93 16.29
N LEU A 84 5.62 -39.30 15.79
CA LEU A 84 6.98 -39.84 15.77
C LEU A 84 7.89 -38.95 16.63
N PHE A 85 8.10 -39.36 17.88
CA PHE A 85 8.72 -38.52 18.91
C PHE A 85 10.03 -39.12 19.40
N GLY A 86 11.08 -38.30 19.50
CA GLY A 86 12.20 -38.59 20.38
C GLY A 86 11.71 -38.70 21.82
N TYR A 87 12.13 -39.75 22.53
CA TYR A 87 11.69 -39.99 23.91
C TYR A 87 12.08 -38.79 24.80
N PRO A 88 11.16 -38.25 25.64
CA PRO A 88 11.44 -37.06 26.43
C PRO A 88 12.71 -37.20 27.28
N GLY A 89 13.59 -36.20 27.20
CA GLY A 89 14.88 -36.17 27.93
C GLY A 89 15.99 -37.04 27.31
N GLU A 90 15.71 -37.76 26.22
CA GLU A 90 16.69 -38.55 25.47
C GLU A 90 17.00 -37.90 24.11
N ARG A 91 18.17 -38.18 23.52
CA ARG A 91 18.57 -37.67 22.20
C ARG A 91 18.43 -38.76 21.13
N ALA A 92 17.42 -38.63 20.26
CA ALA A 92 17.20 -39.53 19.14
C ALA A 92 17.83 -38.94 17.86
N ILE A 93 18.96 -39.51 17.42
CA ILE A 93 19.73 -39.03 16.27
C ILE A 93 19.53 -39.99 15.09
N ILE A 94 18.99 -39.48 13.98
CA ILE A 94 18.79 -40.19 12.72
C ILE A 94 19.90 -39.72 11.77
N ASP A 95 20.83 -40.63 11.47
CA ASP A 95 22.06 -40.29 10.75
C ASP A 95 22.09 -40.98 9.37
N GLY A 96 22.13 -40.17 8.30
CA GLY A 96 22.14 -40.59 6.91
C GLY A 96 23.52 -41.03 6.36
N SER A 97 24.57 -41.03 7.18
CA SER A 97 25.96 -41.27 6.74
C SER A 97 26.13 -42.59 5.99
N ASN A 98 25.41 -43.63 6.42
CA ASN A 98 25.51 -45.00 5.90
C ASN A 98 24.58 -45.29 4.71
N ILE A 99 23.83 -44.30 4.21
CA ILE A 99 23.05 -44.47 2.98
C ILE A 99 24.03 -44.59 1.81
N VAL A 100 23.97 -45.73 1.12
CA VAL A 100 24.77 -46.02 -0.08
C VAL A 100 23.95 -45.68 -1.31
N THR A 101 24.54 -44.92 -2.22
CA THR A 101 23.91 -44.50 -3.48
C THR A 101 24.78 -44.94 -4.65
N ASN A 102 24.15 -45.49 -5.69
CA ASN A 102 24.83 -46.11 -6.83
C ASN A 102 24.64 -45.34 -8.14
N ASN A 103 23.78 -44.32 -8.13
CA ASN A 103 23.53 -43.44 -9.26
C ASN A 103 23.03 -42.07 -8.76
N VAL A 104 22.96 -41.10 -9.68
CA VAL A 104 22.51 -39.73 -9.43
C VAL A 104 21.11 -39.68 -8.80
N ASN A 105 20.19 -40.57 -9.23
CA ASN A 105 18.83 -40.55 -8.71
C ASN A 105 18.79 -41.03 -7.26
N GLU A 106 19.50 -42.11 -6.92
CA GLU A 106 19.62 -42.57 -5.52
C GLU A 106 20.27 -41.50 -4.62
N PHE A 107 21.23 -40.74 -5.15
CA PHE A 107 21.86 -39.61 -4.44
C PHE A 107 20.84 -38.52 -4.10
N LYS A 108 20.08 -38.07 -5.10
CA LYS A 108 19.00 -37.07 -4.96
C LYS A 108 17.81 -37.52 -4.10
N GLN A 109 17.85 -38.72 -3.57
CA GLN A 109 16.79 -39.36 -2.80
C GLN A 109 17.23 -39.74 -1.38
N ALA A 110 18.54 -39.65 -1.11
CA ALA A 110 19.19 -40.16 0.09
C ALA A 110 19.05 -39.20 1.29
N ARG A 111 17.80 -38.96 1.66
CA ARG A 111 17.34 -38.15 2.79
C ARG A 111 17.27 -38.97 4.08
N CYS A 112 17.24 -38.31 5.24
CA CYS A 112 16.95 -39.05 6.48
C CYS A 112 15.47 -39.46 6.53
N ILE A 113 14.55 -38.50 6.39
CA ILE A 113 13.11 -38.76 6.33
C ILE A 113 12.51 -38.18 5.04
N TYR A 114 11.72 -38.99 4.35
CA TYR A 114 10.88 -38.56 3.25
C TYR A 114 9.40 -38.78 3.60
N VAL A 115 8.68 -37.68 3.79
CA VAL A 115 7.22 -37.65 3.96
C VAL A 115 6.62 -37.36 2.59
N ASN A 116 6.10 -38.39 1.93
CA ASN A 116 5.52 -38.22 0.60
C ASN A 116 4.13 -37.55 0.70
N HIS A 117 3.52 -37.30 -0.45
CA HIS A 117 2.21 -36.64 -0.58
C HIS A 117 1.01 -37.41 0.01
N PHE A 118 1.18 -38.65 0.50
CA PHE A 118 0.19 -39.40 1.28
C PHE A 118 0.42 -39.31 2.80
N GLY A 119 1.57 -38.78 3.22
CA GLY A 119 1.96 -38.61 4.62
C GLY A 119 1.29 -37.41 5.29
N ASP A 120 -0.03 -37.40 5.35
CA ASP A 120 -0.80 -36.33 6.00
C ASP A 120 -0.98 -36.59 7.51
N TYR A 121 -1.14 -35.53 8.31
CA TYR A 121 -1.46 -35.60 9.74
C TYR A 121 -0.44 -36.42 10.58
N TRP A 122 0.84 -36.11 10.44
CA TRP A 122 1.91 -36.58 11.31
C TRP A 122 2.41 -35.47 12.25
N HIS A 123 2.86 -35.86 13.43
CA HIS A 123 3.57 -34.98 14.36
C HIS A 123 4.95 -35.54 14.64
N PHE A 124 5.98 -34.83 14.20
CA PHE A 124 7.38 -35.13 14.43
C PHE A 124 7.89 -34.26 15.58
N LYS A 125 8.51 -34.85 16.59
CA LYS A 125 9.00 -34.08 17.75
C LYS A 125 10.31 -34.58 18.31
N ASN A 126 11.21 -33.68 18.73
CA ASN A 126 12.46 -34.02 19.43
C ASN A 126 13.39 -34.96 18.64
N LEU A 127 13.47 -34.80 17.32
CA LEU A 127 14.34 -35.62 16.45
C LEU A 127 15.55 -34.81 15.96
N GLU A 128 16.71 -35.44 15.88
CA GLU A 128 17.90 -34.88 15.22
C GLU A 128 18.13 -35.62 13.90
N LEU A 129 18.21 -34.91 12.77
CA LEU A 129 18.40 -35.46 11.43
C LEU A 129 19.68 -34.88 10.82
N CYS A 130 20.65 -35.75 10.54
CA CYS A 130 21.96 -35.29 10.09
C CYS A 130 22.64 -36.19 9.07
N ASN A 131 23.62 -35.61 8.37
CA ASN A 131 24.53 -36.31 7.46
C ASN A 131 23.84 -37.07 6.32
N ALA A 132 22.61 -36.65 5.95
CA ALA A 132 21.98 -37.13 4.72
C ALA A 132 22.82 -36.75 3.48
N LYS A 133 22.73 -37.54 2.42
CA LYS A 133 23.39 -37.21 1.14
C LYS A 133 22.58 -36.18 0.32
N ASP A 134 21.36 -35.92 0.76
CA ASP A 134 20.41 -34.94 0.26
C ASP A 134 19.79 -34.25 1.51
N ASN A 135 18.50 -33.88 1.50
CA ASN A 135 17.86 -33.18 2.61
C ASN A 135 17.87 -33.99 3.93
N GLY A 136 17.87 -33.29 5.07
CA GLY A 136 17.54 -33.93 6.34
C GLY A 136 16.11 -34.49 6.31
N MET A 137 15.14 -33.64 6.00
CA MET A 137 13.75 -34.03 5.76
C MET A 137 13.19 -33.37 4.50
N LYS A 138 12.49 -34.16 3.69
CA LYS A 138 11.63 -33.68 2.60
C LYS A 138 10.18 -33.98 2.93
N LEU A 139 9.34 -32.95 2.89
CA LEU A 139 7.95 -33.00 3.33
C LEU A 139 7.01 -32.54 2.21
N GLU A 140 6.26 -33.49 1.67
CA GLU A 140 5.26 -33.30 0.61
C GLU A 140 3.82 -33.53 1.11
N GLY A 141 3.66 -34.20 2.25
CA GLY A 141 2.37 -34.38 2.94
C GLY A 141 1.83 -33.08 3.53
N SER A 142 0.59 -33.12 4.00
CA SER A 142 -0.19 -31.97 4.48
C SER A 142 -0.61 -32.11 5.95
N TYR A 143 -0.90 -30.98 6.61
CA TYR A 143 -1.38 -30.95 7.99
C TYR A 143 -0.42 -31.57 9.01
N ASN A 144 0.88 -31.56 8.71
CA ASN A 144 1.91 -32.11 9.56
C ASN A 144 2.46 -31.05 10.53
N ILE A 145 2.94 -31.51 11.67
CA ILE A 145 3.61 -30.69 12.68
C ILE A 145 5.05 -31.18 12.82
N VAL A 146 6.03 -30.28 12.71
CA VAL A 146 7.44 -30.56 12.96
C VAL A 146 7.90 -29.67 14.11
N GLU A 147 8.09 -30.26 15.29
CA GLU A 147 8.26 -29.53 16.54
C GLU A 147 9.60 -29.88 17.22
N ASN A 148 10.42 -28.88 17.55
CA ASN A 148 11.67 -29.08 18.30
C ASN A 148 12.59 -30.13 17.66
N CYS A 149 12.65 -30.14 16.32
CA CYS A 149 13.55 -30.98 15.55
C CYS A 149 14.82 -30.21 15.14
N LYS A 150 15.91 -30.94 14.93
CA LYS A 150 17.21 -30.38 14.54
C LYS A 150 17.66 -30.98 13.21
N PHE A 151 18.08 -30.13 12.28
CA PHE A 151 18.52 -30.55 10.95
C PHE A 151 19.94 -30.01 10.69
N TYR A 152 20.95 -30.88 10.58
CA TYR A 152 22.31 -30.38 10.44
C TYR A 152 23.27 -31.26 9.67
N GLY A 153 24.27 -30.64 9.03
CA GLY A 153 25.31 -31.37 8.31
C GLY A 153 24.79 -32.19 7.13
N ASN A 154 23.58 -31.88 6.63
CA ASN A 154 23.02 -32.55 5.46
C ASN A 154 23.64 -31.98 4.19
N ASN A 155 23.78 -32.80 3.16
CA ASN A 155 24.36 -32.40 1.86
C ASN A 155 23.31 -31.79 0.92
N ASP A 156 22.26 -31.19 1.50
CA ASP A 156 21.23 -30.35 0.89
C ASP A 156 20.47 -29.72 2.08
N THR A 157 19.38 -29.00 1.80
CA THR A 157 18.53 -28.30 2.76
C THR A 157 18.16 -29.15 3.97
N GLY A 158 18.22 -28.56 5.17
CA GLY A 158 17.86 -29.25 6.42
C GLY A 158 16.43 -29.80 6.42
N LEU A 159 15.44 -28.91 6.27
CA LEU A 159 14.03 -29.27 6.07
C LEU A 159 13.47 -28.56 4.85
N GLN A 160 13.05 -29.34 3.85
CA GLN A 160 12.39 -28.84 2.65
C GLN A 160 10.92 -29.27 2.59
N ILE A 161 10.02 -28.30 2.52
CA ILE A 161 8.57 -28.44 2.31
C ILE A 161 8.25 -28.01 0.88
N GLY A 162 7.45 -28.81 0.18
CA GLY A 162 7.00 -28.50 -1.19
C GLY A 162 7.36 -29.60 -2.17
N MET A 163 6.87 -29.46 -3.40
CA MET A 163 6.87 -30.53 -4.39
C MET A 163 8.20 -30.61 -5.16
N TYR A 164 8.32 -31.60 -6.04
CA TYR A 164 9.52 -31.82 -6.84
C TYR A 164 9.49 -31.01 -8.15
N LYS A 165 10.68 -30.78 -8.73
CA LYS A 165 10.86 -30.18 -10.07
C LYS A 165 11.39 -31.17 -11.12
N ASP A 166 11.91 -32.32 -10.68
CA ASP A 166 12.62 -33.30 -11.52
C ASP A 166 11.79 -34.59 -11.71
N PHE A 167 11.18 -34.76 -12.89
CA PHE A 167 10.32 -35.93 -13.21
C PHE A 167 11.09 -37.23 -13.54
N ALA A 168 12.42 -37.25 -13.39
CA ALA A 168 13.22 -38.43 -13.71
C ALA A 168 13.39 -39.41 -12.53
N ILE A 169 13.00 -39.00 -11.32
CA ILE A 169 13.23 -39.75 -10.08
C ILE A 169 11.98 -40.49 -9.57
N GLU A 170 12.15 -41.51 -8.73
CA GLU A 170 11.07 -42.37 -8.23
C GLU A 170 9.88 -41.60 -7.65
N GLU A 171 10.13 -40.53 -6.88
CA GLU A 171 9.07 -39.72 -6.25
C GLU A 171 8.02 -39.20 -7.24
N THR A 172 8.40 -39.08 -8.51
CA THR A 172 7.56 -38.51 -9.56
C THR A 172 6.77 -39.54 -10.36
N LYS A 173 7.08 -40.84 -10.21
CA LYS A 173 6.46 -41.92 -11.00
C LYS A 173 5.03 -42.22 -10.56
N SER A 174 4.68 -41.92 -9.32
CA SER A 174 3.35 -42.14 -8.74
C SER A 174 2.36 -41.00 -8.97
N PHE A 175 2.81 -39.89 -9.57
CA PHE A 175 2.01 -38.68 -9.72
C PHE A 175 1.80 -38.38 -11.22
N PRO A 176 0.58 -38.54 -11.76
CA PRO A 176 0.36 -38.63 -13.20
C PRO A 176 0.22 -37.25 -13.85
N ILE A 177 1.20 -36.35 -13.75
CA ILE A 177 1.04 -34.99 -14.29
C ILE A 177 2.32 -34.49 -14.94
N SER A 178 2.32 -34.55 -16.26
CA SER A 178 3.25 -33.82 -17.14
C SER A 178 2.50 -32.65 -17.79
N GLY A 179 3.04 -31.43 -17.73
CA GLY A 179 2.44 -30.23 -18.34
C GLY A 179 2.73 -28.91 -17.61
N SER A 180 2.68 -27.77 -18.32
CA SER A 180 3.18 -26.47 -17.85
C SER A 180 2.06 -25.46 -17.49
N PRO A 181 1.94 -25.02 -16.21
CA PRO A 181 2.39 -25.69 -15.01
C PRO A 181 1.22 -26.24 -14.16
N GLN A 182 1.26 -27.54 -13.87
CA GLN A 182 0.66 -28.10 -12.65
C GLN A 182 1.64 -29.09 -12.01
N TYR A 183 2.62 -28.57 -11.27
CA TYR A 183 3.54 -29.36 -10.43
C TYR A 183 2.91 -29.74 -9.09
N ASN A 184 2.06 -28.86 -8.55
CA ASN A 184 1.14 -29.14 -7.45
C ASN A 184 -0.28 -28.75 -7.90
N PRO A 185 -1.09 -29.69 -8.43
CA PRO A 185 -2.40 -29.40 -8.99
C PRO A 185 -3.33 -28.81 -7.95
N ASN A 186 -3.86 -27.63 -8.25
CA ASN A 186 -4.67 -26.83 -7.34
C ASN A 186 -4.02 -26.61 -5.97
N TYR A 187 -2.69 -26.78 -5.88
CA TYR A 187 -1.92 -26.69 -4.64
C TYR A 187 -2.47 -27.59 -3.52
N SER A 188 -2.87 -28.81 -3.88
CA SER A 188 -3.59 -29.73 -2.99
C SER A 188 -2.71 -30.42 -1.95
N TYR A 189 -1.39 -30.43 -2.16
CA TYR A 189 -0.40 -31.13 -1.34
C TYR A 189 0.57 -30.14 -0.68
N ALA A 190 1.36 -30.60 0.30
CA ALA A 190 2.29 -29.79 1.06
C ALA A 190 1.64 -28.52 1.67
N LYS A 191 0.41 -28.64 2.17
CA LYS A 191 -0.38 -27.54 2.74
C LYS A 191 -0.56 -27.68 4.25
N HIS A 192 -0.78 -26.56 4.94
CA HIS A 192 -1.06 -26.53 6.38
C HIS A 192 -0.03 -27.22 7.27
N ASN A 193 1.24 -27.19 6.87
CA ASN A 193 2.32 -27.75 7.67
C ASN A 193 2.86 -26.69 8.63
N ILE A 194 3.01 -27.04 9.91
CA ILE A 194 3.46 -26.11 10.96
C ILE A 194 4.82 -26.57 11.49
N VAL A 195 5.82 -25.71 11.38
CA VAL A 195 7.17 -25.96 11.90
C VAL A 195 7.37 -25.09 13.13
N ILE A 196 7.62 -25.72 14.28
CA ILE A 196 7.69 -25.06 15.58
C ILE A 196 9.04 -25.36 16.22
N ASN A 197 9.74 -24.34 16.70
CA ASN A 197 10.91 -24.49 17.57
C ASN A 197 12.04 -25.35 16.98
N CYS A 198 12.19 -25.40 15.65
CA CYS A 198 13.22 -26.21 15.01
C CYS A 198 14.53 -25.45 14.83
N ASP A 199 15.65 -26.18 14.79
CA ASP A 199 16.98 -25.64 14.48
C ASP A 199 17.53 -26.25 13.19
N SER A 200 18.15 -25.43 12.32
CA SER A 200 18.77 -25.92 11.09
C SER A 200 20.11 -25.25 10.78
N TRP A 201 21.20 -26.02 10.69
CA TRP A 201 22.54 -25.45 10.54
C TRP A 201 23.57 -26.34 9.87
N HIS A 202 24.62 -25.73 9.31
CA HIS A 202 25.74 -26.44 8.65
C HIS A 202 25.28 -27.38 7.54
N ASN A 203 24.11 -27.15 6.95
CA ASN A 203 23.71 -27.86 5.74
C ASN A 203 24.52 -27.27 4.58
N TYR A 204 25.13 -28.18 3.81
CA TYR A 204 26.09 -27.82 2.77
C TYR A 204 26.16 -28.92 1.70
N ASP A 205 25.56 -28.65 0.55
CA ASP A 205 25.63 -29.42 -0.69
C ASP A 205 27.02 -29.25 -1.33
N SER A 206 28.04 -29.79 -0.67
CA SER A 206 29.44 -29.77 -1.12
C SER A 206 29.78 -30.87 -2.13
N LYS A 207 28.86 -31.83 -2.31
CA LYS A 207 29.06 -33.05 -3.09
C LYS A 207 27.90 -33.26 -4.04
N SER A 208 28.24 -33.63 -5.26
CA SER A 208 27.32 -34.27 -6.21
C SER A 208 27.66 -35.76 -6.32
N PHE A 209 26.80 -36.58 -6.94
CA PHE A 209 27.03 -38.03 -7.05
C PHE A 209 28.41 -38.40 -7.62
N ASN A 210 28.92 -37.62 -8.60
CA ASN A 210 30.19 -37.88 -9.27
C ASN A 210 31.26 -36.79 -9.01
N GLY A 211 31.14 -35.98 -7.95
CA GLY A 211 32.11 -34.91 -7.73
C GLY A 211 31.77 -33.95 -6.60
N SER A 212 32.31 -32.74 -6.70
CA SER A 212 31.97 -31.61 -5.85
C SER A 212 30.72 -30.89 -6.38
N ASP A 213 30.12 -30.10 -5.51
CA ASP A 213 29.07 -29.15 -5.82
C ASP A 213 29.40 -27.80 -5.13
N ASP A 214 28.70 -26.73 -5.45
CA ASP A 214 29.12 -25.36 -5.11
C ASP A 214 28.54 -24.80 -3.80
N GLY A 215 27.65 -25.56 -3.13
CA GLY A 215 26.98 -25.12 -1.90
C GLY A 215 25.79 -24.21 -2.13
N GLY A 216 25.33 -24.05 -3.37
CA GLY A 216 24.32 -23.09 -3.78
C GLY A 216 22.87 -23.53 -3.60
N ASP A 217 22.59 -24.73 -3.10
CA ASP A 217 21.22 -25.24 -2.94
C ASP A 217 20.83 -25.61 -1.49
N ALA A 218 21.79 -25.76 -0.56
CA ALA A 218 21.50 -26.19 0.82
C ALA A 218 21.08 -25.05 1.74
N ASP A 219 19.76 -24.98 1.98
CA ASP A 219 19.17 -24.04 2.93
C ASP A 219 19.09 -24.59 4.37
N GLY A 220 18.80 -23.71 5.32
CA GLY A 220 18.33 -24.11 6.63
C GLY A 220 16.93 -24.73 6.55
N PHE A 221 15.96 -23.88 6.22
CA PHE A 221 14.56 -24.24 6.01
C PHE A 221 14.12 -23.77 4.63
N ALA A 222 13.41 -24.62 3.89
CA ALA A 222 12.85 -24.20 2.62
C ALA A 222 11.38 -24.60 2.51
N ALA A 223 10.50 -23.66 2.21
CA ALA A 223 9.15 -23.96 1.75
C ALA A 223 9.09 -23.52 0.29
N LYS A 224 9.59 -24.37 -0.61
CA LYS A 224 9.90 -24.02 -2.00
C LYS A 224 9.41 -25.08 -2.99
N LEU A 225 9.38 -24.71 -4.27
CA LEU A 225 8.93 -25.57 -5.37
C LEU A 225 7.45 -25.98 -5.23
N PHE A 226 6.57 -24.99 -5.30
CA PHE A 226 5.10 -25.16 -5.33
C PHE A 226 4.49 -25.84 -4.08
N PRO A 227 4.84 -25.41 -2.84
CA PRO A 227 4.09 -25.87 -1.67
C PRO A 227 2.62 -25.41 -1.74
N GLY A 228 1.76 -26.13 -1.04
CA GLY A 228 0.37 -25.75 -0.85
C GLY A 228 0.20 -24.62 0.18
N PRO A 229 -1.02 -24.08 0.31
CA PRO A 229 -1.30 -22.95 1.21
C PRO A 229 -1.17 -23.32 2.70
N GLY A 230 -0.91 -22.31 3.54
CA GLY A 230 -1.05 -22.42 5.00
C GLY A 230 0.15 -23.02 5.74
N THR A 231 1.32 -23.07 5.12
CA THR A 231 2.55 -23.47 5.83
C THR A 231 3.07 -22.33 6.70
N GLU A 232 3.52 -22.65 7.91
CA GLU A 232 3.98 -21.67 8.91
C GLU A 232 5.24 -22.13 9.66
N PHE A 233 6.08 -21.17 10.04
CA PHE A 233 7.29 -21.35 10.85
C PHE A 233 7.24 -20.47 12.10
N HIS A 234 7.46 -21.06 13.26
CA HIS A 234 7.34 -20.39 14.57
C HIS A 234 8.52 -20.74 15.49
N GLY A 235 9.25 -19.75 16.00
CA GLY A 235 10.28 -20.00 17.03
C GLY A 235 11.52 -20.75 16.52
N CYS A 236 11.71 -20.83 15.20
CA CYS A 236 12.80 -21.59 14.57
C CYS A 236 14.11 -20.78 14.53
N ARG A 237 15.25 -21.48 14.47
CA ARG A 237 16.57 -20.87 14.25
C ARG A 237 17.27 -21.53 13.07
N ALA A 238 17.87 -20.75 12.19
CA ALA A 238 18.78 -21.29 11.18
C ALA A 238 20.05 -20.46 11.07
N TRP A 239 21.17 -21.15 10.89
CA TRP A 239 22.46 -20.49 10.79
C TRP A 239 23.51 -21.26 10.02
N THR A 240 24.44 -20.53 9.38
CA THR A 240 25.60 -21.12 8.70
C THR A 240 25.19 -22.28 7.77
N ASN A 241 24.14 -22.05 6.99
CA ASN A 241 23.81 -22.89 5.85
C ASN A 241 24.48 -22.28 4.60
N SER A 242 24.90 -23.11 3.66
CA SER A 242 25.76 -22.66 2.57
C SER A 242 25.04 -21.77 1.55
N ASP A 243 23.73 -21.95 1.33
CA ASP A 243 22.91 -21.04 0.53
C ASP A 243 22.18 -20.01 1.40
N ASP A 244 20.93 -20.27 1.79
CA ASP A 244 20.17 -19.39 2.67
C ASP A 244 19.76 -20.05 3.99
N ASN A 245 19.39 -19.24 4.97
CA ASN A 245 18.75 -19.79 6.17
C ASN A 245 17.26 -20.11 5.94
N TRP A 246 16.57 -19.30 5.14
CA TRP A 246 15.20 -19.54 4.65
C TRP A 246 15.08 -19.30 3.15
N ASP A 247 14.47 -20.23 2.41
CA ASP A 247 14.15 -20.09 0.98
C ASP A 247 12.68 -20.39 0.64
N LEU A 248 12.01 -19.39 0.04
CA LEU A 248 10.64 -19.43 -0.47
C LEU A 248 10.56 -19.35 -2.01
N TYR A 249 11.54 -19.91 -2.71
CA TYR A 249 11.58 -19.97 -4.17
C TYR A 249 10.38 -20.71 -4.77
N MET A 250 9.71 -20.10 -5.77
CA MET A 250 8.56 -20.66 -6.49
C MET A 250 7.34 -20.98 -5.61
N VAL A 251 6.93 -20.00 -4.81
CA VAL A 251 5.78 -20.08 -3.91
C VAL A 251 4.65 -19.16 -4.37
N TYR A 252 3.42 -19.69 -4.38
CA TYR A 252 2.23 -19.02 -4.91
C TYR A 252 1.18 -18.74 -3.83
N HIS A 253 1.48 -19.11 -2.58
CA HIS A 253 0.62 -18.90 -1.44
C HIS A 253 1.36 -18.21 -0.31
N PRO A 254 0.65 -17.51 0.57
CA PRO A 254 1.24 -17.00 1.79
C PRO A 254 1.92 -18.08 2.62
N ILE A 255 3.06 -17.71 3.19
CA ILE A 255 3.80 -18.45 4.21
C ILE A 255 3.96 -17.49 5.38
N VAL A 256 3.74 -17.97 6.60
CA VAL A 256 3.96 -17.21 7.82
C VAL A 256 5.32 -17.60 8.40
N ILE A 257 6.17 -16.63 8.68
CA ILE A 257 7.41 -16.83 9.43
C ILE A 257 7.37 -15.87 10.61
N ALA A 258 7.24 -16.43 11.81
CA ALA A 258 7.07 -15.67 13.04
C ALA A 258 8.08 -16.08 14.11
N ASN A 259 8.61 -15.10 14.84
CA ASN A 259 9.50 -15.34 15.99
C ASN A 259 10.73 -16.20 15.65
N CYS A 260 11.29 -16.09 14.43
CA CYS A 260 12.42 -16.89 13.97
C CYS A 260 13.73 -16.10 13.95
N TRP A 261 14.86 -16.80 14.16
CA TRP A 261 16.20 -16.19 14.15
C TRP A 261 17.05 -16.75 13.02
N SER A 262 17.71 -15.86 12.29
CA SER A 262 18.64 -16.17 11.21
C SER A 262 19.98 -15.53 11.49
N TRP A 263 21.09 -16.27 11.34
CA TRP A 263 22.40 -15.62 11.27
C TRP A 263 23.40 -16.34 10.39
N ASN A 264 24.39 -15.61 9.90
CA ASN A 264 25.57 -16.20 9.25
C ASN A 264 25.22 -17.09 8.03
N ALA A 265 24.14 -16.80 7.29
CA ALA A 265 23.81 -17.49 6.04
C ALA A 265 24.88 -17.27 4.96
N GLY A 266 24.97 -18.19 3.99
CA GLY A 266 25.91 -18.08 2.87
C GLY A 266 27.31 -18.48 3.25
N ARG A 267 27.44 -19.43 4.19
CA ARG A 267 28.74 -19.85 4.70
C ARG A 267 28.83 -21.34 4.85
N THR A 268 29.97 -21.89 4.46
CA THR A 268 30.34 -23.27 4.72
C THR A 268 30.48 -23.51 6.24
N PRO A 269 30.47 -24.78 6.71
CA PRO A 269 30.64 -25.08 8.14
C PRO A 269 31.97 -24.58 8.75
N ASP A 270 33.01 -24.40 7.94
CA ASP A 270 34.29 -23.81 8.34
C ASP A 270 34.34 -22.28 8.20
N GLY A 271 33.24 -21.65 7.76
CA GLY A 271 33.04 -20.21 7.76
C GLY A 271 33.50 -19.49 6.49
N ALA A 272 33.81 -20.21 5.41
CA ALA A 272 34.08 -19.60 4.11
C ALA A 272 32.77 -19.18 3.43
N ASP A 273 32.82 -18.09 2.66
CA ASP A 273 31.66 -17.60 1.90
C ASP A 273 31.24 -18.63 0.84
N ALA A 274 29.93 -18.84 0.70
CA ALA A 274 29.28 -19.78 -0.21
C ALA A 274 27.90 -19.26 -0.64
N GLY A 275 27.30 -19.89 -1.65
CA GLY A 275 25.90 -19.68 -2.06
C GLY A 275 25.45 -18.22 -2.21
N ASN A 276 24.15 -17.98 -2.00
CA ASN A 276 23.47 -16.68 -2.11
C ASN A 276 23.39 -15.90 -0.80
N GLY A 277 23.50 -16.56 0.34
CA GLY A 277 23.73 -15.93 1.63
C GLY A 277 22.65 -15.01 2.18
N ASN A 278 21.38 -15.38 2.02
CA ASN A 278 20.26 -14.62 2.56
C ASN A 278 19.76 -15.21 3.88
N GLY A 279 19.37 -14.34 4.81
CA GLY A 279 18.71 -14.76 6.03
C GLY A 279 17.31 -15.30 5.73
N PHE A 280 16.48 -14.46 5.12
CA PHE A 280 15.14 -14.80 4.66
C PHE A 280 14.99 -14.45 3.17
N LYS A 281 15.12 -15.44 2.29
CA LYS A 281 14.82 -15.35 0.85
C LYS A 281 13.32 -15.59 0.65
N LEU A 282 12.57 -14.52 0.41
CA LEU A 282 11.10 -14.51 0.49
C LEU A 282 10.40 -14.68 -0.87
N GLY A 283 11.03 -15.33 -1.84
CA GLY A 283 10.36 -15.58 -3.11
C GLY A 283 11.31 -16.00 -4.23
N GLY A 284 10.94 -15.64 -5.46
CA GLY A 284 11.72 -15.85 -6.67
C GLY A 284 11.10 -16.79 -7.71
N GLY A 285 11.71 -16.82 -8.89
CA GLY A 285 11.28 -17.62 -10.03
C GLY A 285 11.90 -17.10 -11.33
N GLY A 286 11.54 -17.66 -12.48
CA GLY A 286 12.08 -17.31 -13.79
C GLY A 286 12.82 -18.45 -14.49
N SER A 287 13.61 -18.13 -15.53
CA SER A 287 14.23 -19.09 -16.45
C SER A 287 15.44 -19.86 -15.87
N SER A 288 15.94 -19.49 -14.70
CA SER A 288 17.16 -20.03 -14.09
C SER A 288 17.06 -21.51 -13.67
N GLY A 289 15.87 -22.12 -13.75
CA GLY A 289 15.62 -23.53 -13.44
C GLY A 289 15.35 -24.45 -14.64
N GLY A 290 15.62 -23.99 -15.88
CA GLY A 290 15.47 -24.81 -17.10
C GLY A 290 14.03 -24.94 -17.64
N ALA A 291 13.02 -24.45 -16.90
CA ALA A 291 11.67 -24.24 -17.39
C ALA A 291 11.26 -22.78 -17.11
N ALA A 292 10.58 -22.14 -18.07
CA ALA A 292 10.10 -20.77 -17.91
C ALA A 292 8.92 -20.77 -16.93
N PHE A 293 9.18 -20.44 -15.67
CA PHE A 293 8.16 -20.28 -14.63
C PHE A 293 7.86 -18.82 -14.38
N ALA A 294 6.60 -18.53 -14.01
CA ALA A 294 6.27 -17.23 -13.41
C ALA A 294 6.90 -17.12 -12.02
N GLN A 295 7.23 -15.88 -11.63
CA GLN A 295 7.81 -15.54 -10.34
C GLN A 295 6.85 -15.85 -9.17
N SER A 296 7.39 -16.08 -7.97
CA SER A 296 6.59 -16.25 -6.75
C SER A 296 5.55 -15.13 -6.60
N VAL A 297 4.34 -15.51 -6.17
CA VAL A 297 3.22 -14.61 -5.86
C VAL A 297 2.61 -14.88 -4.47
N GLY A 298 3.39 -15.47 -3.57
CA GLY A 298 2.98 -15.64 -2.18
C GLY A 298 3.03 -14.31 -1.41
N ALA A 299 1.87 -13.87 -0.89
CA ALA A 299 1.79 -12.69 -0.02
C ALA A 299 2.26 -13.05 1.41
N HIS A 300 3.58 -13.21 1.58
CA HIS A 300 4.18 -13.72 2.82
C HIS A 300 3.99 -12.76 4.01
N VAL A 301 3.92 -13.34 5.21
CA VAL A 301 3.80 -12.59 6.47
C VAL A 301 4.99 -12.90 7.35
N ILE A 302 5.79 -11.88 7.64
CA ILE A 302 7.09 -12.00 8.28
C ILE A 302 7.07 -11.11 9.53
N MET A 303 6.93 -11.72 10.70
CA MET A 303 6.74 -10.98 11.96
C MET A 303 7.70 -11.41 13.07
N ASN A 304 8.18 -10.44 13.85
CA ASN A 304 8.96 -10.67 15.05
C ASN A 304 10.25 -11.50 14.80
N ASN A 305 10.82 -11.39 13.60
CA ASN A 305 12.01 -12.15 13.23
C ASN A 305 13.29 -11.33 13.43
N ILE A 306 14.39 -12.04 13.63
CA ILE A 306 15.72 -11.46 13.80
C ILE A 306 16.65 -12.04 12.74
N THR A 307 17.39 -11.20 12.01
CA THR A 307 18.42 -11.67 11.06
C THR A 307 19.70 -10.86 11.14
N PHE A 308 20.85 -11.53 11.22
CA PHE A 308 22.11 -10.81 11.34
C PHE A 308 23.34 -11.52 10.78
N ASP A 309 24.33 -10.71 10.41
CA ASP A 309 25.64 -11.16 9.90
C ASP A 309 25.54 -12.19 8.76
N CYS A 310 24.44 -12.20 8.00
CA CYS A 310 24.31 -13.01 6.79
C CYS A 310 25.18 -12.41 5.69
N LEU A 311 25.73 -13.26 4.82
CA LEU A 311 26.70 -12.83 3.80
C LEU A 311 26.15 -11.70 2.92
N HIS A 312 24.88 -11.78 2.50
CA HIS A 312 24.27 -10.78 1.64
C HIS A 312 23.07 -10.08 2.29
N LYS A 313 21.88 -10.67 2.28
CA LYS A 313 20.66 -9.93 2.64
C LYS A 313 19.99 -10.52 3.88
N GLY A 314 19.55 -9.68 4.81
CA GLY A 314 18.73 -10.09 5.94
C GLY A 314 17.36 -10.56 5.47
N PHE A 315 16.55 -9.62 4.98
CA PHE A 315 15.28 -9.91 4.30
C PHE A 315 15.39 -9.59 2.81
N ASP A 316 15.15 -10.60 1.97
CA ASP A 316 15.30 -10.52 0.52
C ASP A 316 13.97 -10.77 -0.20
N GLN A 317 13.57 -9.84 -1.06
CA GLN A 317 12.44 -10.04 -1.98
C GLN A 317 12.66 -11.24 -2.93
N ASN A 318 13.91 -11.40 -3.37
CA ASN A 318 14.31 -12.34 -4.41
C ASN A 318 13.46 -12.28 -5.70
N ASN A 319 13.02 -11.10 -6.12
CA ASN A 319 12.20 -10.88 -7.33
C ASN A 319 10.79 -11.50 -7.28
N ALA A 320 10.22 -11.72 -6.09
CA ALA A 320 8.79 -12.02 -5.97
C ALA A 320 7.93 -10.90 -6.58
N TYR A 321 6.84 -11.31 -7.24
CA TYR A 321 5.88 -10.40 -7.87
C TYR A 321 4.76 -9.95 -6.94
N GLU A 322 4.50 -10.68 -5.86
CA GLU A 322 3.57 -10.25 -4.83
C GLU A 322 4.29 -9.51 -3.72
N ALA A 323 3.68 -8.42 -3.27
CA ALA A 323 4.06 -7.74 -2.04
C ALA A 323 3.89 -8.62 -0.80
N MET A 324 4.62 -8.30 0.25
CA MET A 324 4.65 -9.04 1.51
C MET A 324 4.34 -8.11 2.68
N TYR A 325 4.31 -8.66 3.89
CA TYR A 325 3.99 -7.94 5.11
C TYR A 325 5.11 -8.14 6.12
N LEU A 326 5.83 -7.07 6.49
CA LEU A 326 6.97 -7.12 7.39
C LEU A 326 6.71 -6.31 8.65
N PHE A 327 6.67 -7.01 9.78
CA PHE A 327 6.23 -6.48 11.05
C PHE A 327 7.21 -6.77 12.17
N ASN A 328 7.59 -5.75 12.96
CA ASN A 328 8.36 -5.97 14.19
C ASN A 328 9.66 -6.77 13.98
N ASN A 329 10.31 -6.68 12.81
CA ASN A 329 11.54 -7.43 12.55
C ASN A 329 12.79 -6.63 12.95
N VAL A 330 13.90 -7.31 13.22
CA VAL A 330 15.19 -6.68 13.53
C VAL A 330 16.27 -7.25 12.62
N ALA A 331 17.08 -6.38 12.02
CA ALA A 331 18.19 -6.80 11.16
C ALA A 331 19.46 -5.97 11.37
N TRP A 332 20.63 -6.63 11.44
CA TRP A 332 21.92 -5.93 11.48
C TRP A 332 23.08 -6.74 10.89
N GLY A 333 24.18 -6.07 10.53
CA GLY A 333 25.42 -6.75 10.13
C GLY A 333 25.39 -7.46 8.78
N ASN A 334 24.24 -7.47 8.09
CA ASN A 334 24.11 -7.99 6.72
C ASN A 334 24.64 -6.94 5.72
N GLU A 335 24.98 -7.32 4.47
CA GLU A 335 25.21 -6.31 3.42
C GLU A 335 23.97 -5.43 3.24
N TYR A 336 22.82 -6.07 3.12
CA TYR A 336 21.53 -5.39 3.09
C TYR A 336 20.63 -5.92 4.19
N ASN A 337 20.15 -5.06 5.08
CA ASN A 337 19.20 -5.52 6.12
C ASN A 337 17.82 -5.84 5.51
N TYR A 338 17.29 -4.95 4.68
CA TYR A 338 16.00 -5.10 4.00
C TYR A 338 16.11 -4.75 2.51
N ARG A 339 15.98 -5.74 1.61
CA ARG A 339 16.22 -5.52 0.17
C ARG A 339 15.06 -5.99 -0.71
N PHE A 340 14.35 -5.02 -1.29
CA PHE A 340 13.19 -5.21 -2.17
C PHE A 340 13.26 -4.31 -3.42
N PRO A 341 14.24 -4.51 -4.32
CA PRO A 341 14.60 -3.54 -5.36
C PRO A 341 13.79 -3.69 -6.66
N SER A 342 12.93 -4.71 -6.77
CA SER A 342 12.23 -5.07 -8.00
C SER A 342 10.71 -4.86 -7.89
N ILE A 343 10.03 -4.83 -9.05
CA ILE A 343 8.60 -4.50 -9.15
C ILE A 343 7.74 -5.59 -8.51
N PHE A 344 6.87 -5.19 -7.58
CA PHE A 344 5.69 -5.96 -7.22
C PHE A 344 4.61 -5.74 -8.29
N GLN A 345 4.19 -6.81 -8.95
CA GLN A 345 3.06 -6.78 -9.89
C GLN A 345 1.71 -6.81 -9.16
N TYR A 346 1.70 -7.34 -7.94
CA TYR A 346 0.50 -7.56 -7.14
C TYR A 346 0.72 -7.12 -5.70
N GLY A 347 -0.32 -6.53 -5.10
CA GLY A 347 -0.33 -6.11 -3.70
C GLY A 347 0.61 -4.94 -3.39
N THR A 348 0.37 -4.31 -2.24
CA THR A 348 1.19 -3.22 -1.71
C THR A 348 1.96 -3.74 -0.51
N MET A 349 3.29 -3.57 -0.51
CA MET A 349 4.14 -4.01 0.60
C MET A 349 3.85 -3.13 1.81
N TYR A 350 3.63 -3.74 2.99
CA TYR A 350 3.37 -2.98 4.22
C TYR A 350 4.44 -3.33 5.26
N MET A 351 5.23 -2.33 5.65
CA MET A 351 6.34 -2.48 6.58
C MET A 351 6.13 -1.56 7.79
N ARG A 352 6.06 -2.13 8.98
CA ARG A 352 5.91 -1.39 10.25
C ARG A 352 6.79 -1.96 11.33
N ASN A 353 7.24 -1.08 12.22
CA ASN A 353 7.91 -1.40 13.48
C ASN A 353 9.23 -2.17 13.30
N ASN A 354 9.83 -2.14 12.11
CA ASN A 354 11.06 -2.85 11.83
C ASN A 354 12.27 -2.00 12.26
N ILE A 355 13.28 -2.65 12.81
CA ILE A 355 14.55 -2.05 13.17
C ILE A 355 15.64 -2.57 12.24
N GLY A 356 16.42 -1.66 11.68
CA GLY A 356 17.61 -1.96 10.91
C GLY A 356 18.79 -1.08 11.33
N PHE A 357 19.97 -1.66 11.47
CA PHE A 357 21.21 -0.94 11.81
C PHE A 357 22.46 -1.68 11.34
N LYS A 358 23.61 -1.01 11.33
CA LYS A 358 24.92 -1.60 10.96
C LYS A 358 24.90 -2.45 9.67
N PRO A 359 24.31 -2.00 8.56
CA PRO A 359 24.51 -2.69 7.29
C PRO A 359 25.98 -2.55 6.86
N THR A 360 26.51 -3.52 6.11
CA THR A 360 27.82 -3.33 5.45
C THR A 360 27.69 -2.66 4.08
N VAL A 361 26.48 -2.63 3.49
CA VAL A 361 26.19 -1.92 2.24
C VAL A 361 25.04 -0.92 2.36
N ARG A 362 23.80 -1.36 2.66
CA ARG A 362 22.64 -0.46 2.88
C ARG A 362 21.66 -1.04 3.89
N ASN A 363 21.04 -0.21 4.70
CA ASN A 363 20.03 -0.69 5.62
C ASN A 363 18.78 -1.16 4.87
N HIS A 364 18.28 -0.31 3.98
CA HIS A 364 17.12 -0.63 3.16
C HIS A 364 17.30 -0.16 1.72
N GLU A 365 16.81 -0.98 0.80
CA GLU A 365 16.73 -0.65 -0.62
C GLU A 365 15.43 -1.22 -1.18
N PHE A 366 14.49 -0.33 -1.45
CA PHE A 366 13.18 -0.61 -2.00
C PHE A 366 13.06 0.00 -3.41
N LEU A 367 12.09 -0.49 -4.17
CA LEU A 367 11.79 0.02 -5.49
C LEU A 367 11.42 1.52 -5.46
N SER A 368 12.07 2.33 -6.31
CA SER A 368 11.82 3.77 -6.39
C SER A 368 10.57 4.11 -7.21
N GLU A 369 9.85 5.15 -6.77
CA GLU A 369 8.56 5.70 -7.27
C GLU A 369 8.44 6.00 -8.79
N ASN A 370 9.54 5.91 -9.54
CA ASN A 370 9.64 6.39 -10.92
C ASN A 370 9.61 5.28 -11.99
N LYS A 371 9.03 4.10 -11.68
CA LYS A 371 8.84 3.02 -12.67
C LYS A 371 7.37 2.86 -13.01
N GLU A 372 7.05 2.93 -14.31
CA GLU A 372 5.71 2.69 -14.82
C GLU A 372 5.19 1.31 -14.34
N GLY A 373 4.03 1.30 -13.68
CA GLY A 373 3.41 0.08 -13.12
C GLY A 373 3.88 -0.35 -11.72
N SER A 374 4.76 0.39 -11.04
CA SER A 374 5.18 0.06 -9.67
C SER A 374 4.14 0.39 -8.60
N GLN A 375 3.88 -0.55 -7.69
CA GLN A 375 3.33 -0.22 -6.36
C GLN A 375 4.51 0.03 -5.40
N VAL A 376 4.56 1.21 -4.79
CA VAL A 376 5.60 1.56 -3.81
C VAL A 376 5.29 0.90 -2.45
N PRO A 377 6.29 0.45 -1.69
CA PRO A 377 6.05 -0.02 -0.33
C PRO A 377 5.49 1.09 0.56
N ASP A 378 4.46 0.75 1.31
CA ASP A 378 3.99 1.54 2.43
C ASP A 378 4.89 1.22 3.65
N THR A 379 5.83 2.11 3.94
CA THR A 379 6.85 1.95 4.97
C THR A 379 6.86 3.14 5.93
N GLU A 380 6.26 2.97 7.09
CA GLU A 380 6.27 3.94 8.20
C GLU A 380 6.62 3.25 9.51
N PHE A 381 6.88 4.02 10.57
CA PHE A 381 7.17 3.47 11.89
C PHE A 381 8.32 2.45 11.90
N ASN A 382 9.30 2.61 11.01
CA ASN A 382 10.52 1.81 10.99
C ASN A 382 11.68 2.67 11.51
N SER A 383 12.79 2.06 11.97
CA SER A 383 13.92 2.82 12.54
C SER A 383 14.44 3.89 11.58
N TRP A 384 14.54 3.54 10.30
CA TRP A 384 15.06 4.41 9.25
C TRP A 384 14.14 5.59 8.91
N THR A 385 12.81 5.43 9.00
CA THR A 385 11.85 6.51 8.75
C THR A 385 11.54 7.34 10.00
N THR A 386 11.62 6.74 11.19
CA THR A 386 11.14 7.37 12.43
C THR A 386 12.25 8.07 13.20
N PHE A 387 13.48 7.53 13.16
CA PHE A 387 14.58 8.02 14.00
C PHE A 387 15.82 8.46 13.22
N ASP A 388 16.05 7.93 12.02
CA ASP A 388 17.29 8.18 11.28
C ASP A 388 17.13 9.24 10.16
N ASP A 389 15.91 9.74 9.95
CA ASP A 389 15.54 10.66 8.85
C ASP A 389 15.98 10.17 7.46
N CYS A 390 16.05 8.86 7.26
CA CYS A 390 16.40 8.30 5.96
C CYS A 390 15.21 8.41 5.01
N ASP A 391 15.51 8.41 3.71
CA ASP A 391 14.49 8.25 2.67
C ASP A 391 13.74 6.93 2.91
N PRO A 392 12.39 6.90 2.78
CA PRO A 392 11.62 5.70 3.05
C PRO A 392 12.00 4.50 2.17
N TYR A 393 12.54 4.73 0.98
CA TYR A 393 12.81 3.72 -0.03
C TYR A 393 14.28 3.35 -0.16
N LYS A 394 15.22 4.26 0.10
CA LYS A 394 16.63 3.96 -0.10
C LYS A 394 17.55 4.65 0.89
N ASP A 395 18.33 3.84 1.59
CA ASP A 395 19.38 4.32 2.50
C ASP A 395 20.46 5.11 1.74
N GLY A 396 20.97 6.18 2.38
CA GLY A 396 22.02 7.05 1.82
C GLY A 396 21.54 8.25 1.00
N ASN A 397 20.38 8.82 1.32
CA ASN A 397 19.80 9.98 0.65
C ASN A 397 20.38 11.32 1.16
N LYS A 398 20.12 12.42 0.42
CA LYS A 398 20.46 13.79 0.85
C LYS A 398 19.21 14.55 1.28
N VAL A 399 19.20 15.06 2.51
CA VAL A 399 18.19 15.98 3.03
C VAL A 399 18.89 17.30 3.35
N ASP A 400 18.43 18.39 2.74
CA ASP A 400 19.05 19.73 2.87
C ASP A 400 20.57 19.75 2.62
N GLY A 401 21.04 18.92 1.68
CA GLY A 401 22.44 18.80 1.31
C GLY A 401 23.29 17.91 2.25
N VAL A 402 22.72 17.37 3.32
CA VAL A 402 23.38 16.45 4.26
C VAL A 402 23.00 15.01 3.94
N ASN A 403 23.99 14.12 3.87
CA ASN A 403 23.72 12.69 3.69
C ASN A 403 23.10 12.11 4.96
N LYS A 404 21.97 11.42 4.83
CA LYS A 404 21.31 10.66 5.88
C LYS A 404 21.49 9.18 5.63
N TRP A 405 21.84 8.46 6.69
CA TRP A 405 22.11 7.03 6.69
C TRP A 405 21.51 6.42 7.95
N ALA A 406 21.12 5.14 7.88
CA ALA A 406 20.67 4.40 9.05
C ALA A 406 21.74 4.44 10.15
N GLN A 407 21.32 4.68 11.39
CA GLN A 407 22.23 4.83 12.52
C GLN A 407 22.55 3.50 13.18
N ASP A 408 23.63 3.45 13.95
CA ASP A 408 23.89 2.31 14.83
C ASP A 408 22.97 2.34 16.04
N HIS A 409 22.00 1.42 16.07
CA HIS A 409 21.06 1.27 17.18
C HIS A 409 21.44 0.16 18.16
N SER A 410 22.66 -0.38 18.10
CA SER A 410 23.09 -1.48 19.00
C SER A 410 22.94 -1.12 20.48
N ALA A 411 23.08 0.15 20.83
CA ALA A 411 22.95 0.63 22.20
C ALA A 411 21.52 0.61 22.72
N GLU A 412 20.50 0.39 21.88
CA GLU A 412 19.09 0.30 22.26
C GLU A 412 18.69 -1.07 22.80
N PHE A 413 19.56 -2.07 22.64
CA PHE A 413 19.32 -3.44 23.08
C PHE A 413 20.05 -3.74 24.39
N LYS A 414 19.47 -4.61 25.22
CA LYS A 414 20.12 -5.11 26.44
C LYS A 414 21.41 -5.87 26.12
N SER A 415 21.36 -6.75 25.12
CA SER A 415 22.51 -7.52 24.66
C SER A 415 22.31 -8.06 23.25
N LEU A 416 23.37 -8.07 22.45
CA LEU A 416 23.46 -8.74 21.15
C LEU A 416 24.56 -9.83 21.18
N SER A 417 24.88 -10.34 22.38
CA SER A 417 26.00 -11.27 22.58
C SER A 417 25.75 -12.65 21.96
N LYS A 418 26.83 -13.22 21.42
CA LYS A 418 26.91 -14.60 20.92
C LYS A 418 26.46 -15.64 21.93
N ASP A 419 26.80 -15.45 23.20
CA ASP A 419 26.46 -16.43 24.24
C ASP A 419 24.94 -16.57 24.43
N LEU A 420 24.17 -15.52 24.14
CA LEU A 420 22.72 -15.51 24.36
C LEU A 420 21.96 -16.12 23.18
N PHE A 421 22.33 -15.81 21.94
CA PHE A 421 21.62 -16.37 20.78
C PHE A 421 21.99 -17.84 20.50
N LEU A 422 23.18 -18.27 20.91
CA LEU A 422 23.61 -19.68 20.88
C LEU A 422 23.17 -20.48 22.11
N ALA A 423 22.50 -19.86 23.09
CA ALA A 423 22.01 -20.57 24.25
C ALA A 423 21.11 -21.74 23.86
N GLU A 424 21.12 -22.79 24.67
CA GLU A 424 20.24 -23.93 24.50
C GLU A 424 18.78 -23.48 24.57
N ARG A 425 17.93 -24.14 23.78
CA ARG A 425 16.48 -23.98 23.89
C ARG A 425 16.00 -24.33 25.30
N GLN A 426 14.85 -23.80 25.66
CA GLN A 426 14.18 -24.19 26.90
C GLN A 426 13.76 -25.66 26.85
N ALA A 427 13.42 -26.23 28.01
CA ALA A 427 13.07 -27.65 28.11
C ALA A 427 11.85 -28.06 27.26
N ASP A 428 10.94 -27.12 26.98
CA ASP A 428 9.77 -27.31 26.11
C ASP A 428 10.08 -27.08 24.61
N GLY A 429 11.33 -26.74 24.27
CA GLY A 429 11.79 -26.43 22.92
C GLY A 429 11.71 -24.95 22.54
N SER A 430 11.04 -24.10 23.33
CA SER A 430 10.95 -22.67 23.03
C SER A 430 12.34 -22.00 22.95
N LEU A 431 12.39 -20.86 22.27
CA LEU A 431 13.61 -20.05 22.17
C LEU A 431 14.17 -19.72 23.57
N PRO A 432 15.48 -19.51 23.70
CA PRO A 432 16.07 -19.15 24.99
C PRO A 432 15.44 -17.89 25.60
N ASP A 433 14.85 -17.99 26.79
CA ASP A 433 14.45 -16.82 27.56
C ASP A 433 15.66 -16.16 28.22
N ASN A 434 16.22 -15.18 27.51
CA ASN A 434 17.33 -14.35 27.98
C ASN A 434 17.21 -12.93 27.41
N ASP A 435 18.24 -12.10 27.58
CA ASP A 435 18.22 -10.69 27.17
C ASP A 435 18.64 -10.45 25.69
N PHE A 436 18.76 -11.50 24.86
CA PHE A 436 19.15 -11.35 23.46
C PHE A 436 18.15 -10.50 22.68
N ALA A 437 18.64 -9.41 22.07
CA ALA A 437 17.88 -8.49 21.22
C ALA A 437 16.60 -7.91 21.86
N LYS A 438 16.41 -8.06 23.17
CA LYS A 438 15.38 -7.33 23.93
C LYS A 438 15.82 -5.87 24.12
N LEU A 439 14.87 -4.94 24.04
CA LEU A 439 15.17 -3.52 24.24
C LEU A 439 15.60 -3.25 25.69
N LYS A 440 16.58 -2.34 25.87
CA LYS A 440 16.99 -1.90 27.20
C LYS A 440 15.96 -0.93 27.80
N GLU A 441 15.99 -0.79 29.12
CA GLU A 441 15.20 0.24 29.80
C GLU A 441 15.51 1.64 29.23
N GLY A 442 14.46 2.41 28.96
CA GLY A 442 14.55 3.74 28.37
C GLY A 442 14.98 3.75 26.90
N SER A 443 14.97 2.59 26.22
CA SER A 443 15.19 2.56 24.78
C SER A 443 14.16 3.44 24.06
N LYS A 444 14.63 4.17 23.04
CA LYS A 444 13.76 5.02 22.21
C LYS A 444 12.76 4.22 21.37
N PHE A 445 12.94 2.90 21.23
CA PHE A 445 12.06 2.03 20.47
C PHE A 445 10.86 1.53 21.28
N ILE A 446 10.89 1.72 22.60
CA ILE A 446 9.77 1.39 23.48
C ILE A 446 8.60 2.33 23.19
N ASN A 447 7.39 1.79 23.01
CA ASN A 447 6.16 2.47 22.59
C ASN A 447 6.33 3.30 21.32
N ALA A 448 7.30 3.00 20.45
CA ALA A 448 7.59 3.80 19.26
C ALA A 448 6.86 3.32 18.00
N GLY A 449 6.39 2.08 18.00
CA GLY A 449 5.73 1.40 16.88
C GLY A 449 4.25 1.78 16.71
N GLN A 450 3.70 1.40 15.57
CA GLN A 450 2.27 1.43 15.29
C GLN A 450 1.59 0.19 15.87
N ASN A 451 0.43 0.37 16.50
CA ASN A 451 -0.43 -0.74 16.91
C ASN A 451 -1.03 -1.38 15.67
N ILE A 452 -0.76 -2.66 15.48
CA ILE A 452 -1.30 -3.44 14.38
C ILE A 452 -2.36 -4.37 14.98
N GLU A 453 -3.61 -4.10 14.64
CA GLU A 453 -4.76 -4.85 15.15
C GLU A 453 -5.68 -5.20 14.00
N ASN A 454 -6.05 -6.47 13.89
CA ASN A 454 -6.94 -6.98 12.86
C ASN A 454 -6.56 -6.55 11.43
N PHE A 455 -5.26 -6.39 11.16
CA PHE A 455 -4.77 -6.04 9.84
C PHE A 455 -5.05 -7.19 8.89
N VAL A 456 -5.76 -6.96 7.78
CA VAL A 456 -6.11 -8.02 6.83
C VAL A 456 -5.18 -7.97 5.62
N PRO A 457 -4.25 -8.94 5.48
CA PRO A 457 -3.39 -9.04 4.32
C PRO A 457 -4.21 -9.17 3.03
N GLN A 458 -3.87 -8.36 2.03
CA GLN A 458 -4.37 -8.52 0.67
C GLN A 458 -3.45 -9.49 -0.08
N ALA A 459 -4.01 -10.51 -0.70
CA ALA A 459 -3.25 -11.48 -1.48
C ALA A 459 -3.98 -11.79 -2.79
N HIS A 460 -3.27 -11.79 -3.91
CA HIS A 460 -3.81 -12.29 -5.18
C HIS A 460 -4.12 -13.81 -5.12
N SER A 461 -3.45 -14.55 -4.22
CA SER A 461 -3.63 -15.97 -3.84
C SER A 461 -4.34 -16.86 -4.88
N PRO A 462 -3.61 -17.33 -5.91
CA PRO A 462 -4.10 -18.33 -6.87
C PRO A 462 -4.45 -19.67 -6.19
N GLY A 463 -5.66 -19.80 -5.66
CA GLY A 463 -6.11 -20.96 -4.88
C GLY A 463 -7.01 -20.62 -3.69
N GLY A 464 -7.29 -19.33 -3.44
CA GLY A 464 -8.40 -18.90 -2.59
C GLY A 464 -8.13 -18.92 -1.09
N LEU A 465 -6.89 -19.12 -0.64
CA LEU A 465 -6.55 -18.95 0.77
C LEU A 465 -6.57 -17.46 1.14
N THR A 466 -7.41 -17.10 2.11
CA THR A 466 -7.37 -15.80 2.80
C THR A 466 -6.58 -15.96 4.10
N LEU A 467 -5.63 -15.07 4.34
CA LEU A 467 -4.92 -15.03 5.62
C LEU A 467 -5.85 -14.51 6.72
N PRO A 468 -5.78 -15.06 7.94
CA PRO A 468 -6.48 -14.47 9.07
C PRO A 468 -5.97 -13.05 9.34
N PRO A 469 -6.78 -12.18 9.96
CA PRO A 469 -6.31 -10.87 10.40
C PRO A 469 -5.08 -11.01 11.32
N ILE A 470 -4.07 -10.20 11.05
CA ILE A 470 -2.82 -10.13 11.81
C ILE A 470 -2.99 -9.09 12.90
N SER A 471 -2.55 -9.44 14.11
CA SER A 471 -2.38 -8.48 15.20
C SER A 471 -1.01 -8.68 15.83
N ILE A 472 -0.38 -7.58 16.25
CA ILE A 472 0.85 -7.60 17.04
C ILE A 472 0.45 -7.24 18.47
N LEU A 473 0.87 -8.09 19.41
CA LEU A 473 0.63 -7.86 20.83
C LEU A 473 1.50 -6.70 21.32
N TYR A 474 0.91 -5.84 22.13
CA TYR A 474 1.61 -4.74 22.81
C TYR A 474 1.14 -4.63 24.26
N ASN A 475 2.04 -4.28 25.17
CA ASN A 475 1.79 -4.41 26.61
C ASN A 475 1.39 -3.11 27.31
N ASP A 476 1.76 -1.95 26.77
CA ASP A 476 1.70 -0.65 27.46
C ASP A 476 0.98 0.45 26.66
N GLY A 477 0.06 0.06 25.78
CA GLY A 477 -0.85 0.95 25.06
C GLY A 477 -0.36 1.34 23.67
N ARG A 478 0.95 1.22 23.40
CA ARG A 478 1.53 1.36 22.07
C ARG A 478 2.56 0.26 21.82
N ALA A 479 2.64 -0.26 20.59
CA ALA A 479 3.60 -1.29 20.24
C ALA A 479 5.04 -0.78 20.32
N ASP A 480 5.96 -1.63 20.73
CA ASP A 480 7.39 -1.40 20.56
C ASP A 480 7.80 -1.61 19.10
N MET A 481 8.93 -1.01 18.70
CA MET A 481 9.63 -1.43 17.49
C MET A 481 10.55 -2.62 17.78
N GLY A 482 10.66 -3.53 16.82
CA GLY A 482 11.51 -4.72 16.90
C GLY A 482 10.80 -5.98 17.37
N ALA A 483 11.57 -7.06 17.51
CA ALA A 483 11.06 -8.42 17.59
C ALA A 483 10.47 -8.81 18.94
N PHE A 484 10.73 -8.03 19.98
CA PHE A 484 10.25 -8.29 21.33
C PHE A 484 9.56 -7.06 21.88
N GLU A 485 8.37 -7.28 22.43
CA GLU A 485 7.64 -6.28 23.18
C GLU A 485 8.17 -6.19 24.62
N THR A 486 8.36 -4.97 25.12
CA THR A 486 8.68 -4.68 26.52
C THR A 486 7.41 -4.49 27.35
N GLY A 487 7.55 -4.03 28.59
CA GLY A 487 6.45 -4.00 29.55
C GLY A 487 6.19 -5.35 30.20
N ASP A 488 5.61 -5.30 31.40
CA ASP A 488 5.18 -6.50 32.11
C ASP A 488 3.81 -6.92 31.55
N PRO A 489 3.67 -8.13 31.00
CA PRO A 489 2.39 -8.63 30.48
C PRO A 489 1.30 -8.75 31.57
N THR A 490 1.62 -8.44 32.84
CA THR A 490 0.68 -8.36 33.98
C THR A 490 0.17 -6.94 34.30
N ILE A 491 0.66 -5.88 33.64
CA ILE A 491 0.16 -4.51 33.86
C ILE A 491 -0.96 -4.17 32.86
N ALA A 492 -2.08 -3.70 33.39
CA ALA A 492 -3.25 -3.28 32.63
C ALA A 492 -3.13 -1.83 32.14
N VAL A 493 -3.76 -1.56 30.99
CA VAL A 493 -3.92 -0.23 30.39
C VAL A 493 -5.40 0.06 30.17
N LEU A 494 -5.82 1.32 30.39
CA LEU A 494 -7.16 1.81 30.10
C LEU A 494 -7.08 3.28 29.66
N THR A 495 -7.58 3.59 28.47
CA THR A 495 -7.47 4.93 27.86
C THR A 495 -8.79 5.38 27.21
N LEU A 496 -9.01 6.69 27.15
CA LEU A 496 -10.06 7.31 26.33
C LEU A 496 -9.55 7.42 24.90
N ILE A 497 -10.24 6.80 23.93
CA ILE A 497 -9.78 6.75 22.54
C ILE A 497 -10.66 7.55 21.56
N SER A 498 -11.90 7.91 21.94
CA SER A 498 -12.79 8.76 21.14
C SER A 498 -13.87 9.41 21.99
N GLY A 499 -14.41 10.54 21.55
CA GLY A 499 -15.44 11.31 22.25
C GLY A 499 -14.88 12.22 23.34
N LYS A 500 -15.69 12.48 24.38
CA LYS A 500 -15.29 13.32 25.52
C LYS A 500 -15.81 12.72 26.82
N ALA A 501 -14.95 12.62 27.82
CA ALA A 501 -15.36 12.14 29.14
C ALA A 501 -16.35 13.14 29.79
N ASP A 502 -16.01 14.42 29.77
CA ASP A 502 -16.86 15.48 30.31
C ASP A 502 -17.69 16.13 29.19
N GLN A 503 -19.00 16.21 29.39
CA GLN A 503 -19.93 16.73 28.39
C GLN A 503 -21.01 17.61 28.99
N TYR A 504 -21.19 18.77 28.37
CA TYR A 504 -22.29 19.69 28.60
C TYR A 504 -23.28 19.57 27.43
N VAL A 505 -24.47 19.02 27.66
CA VAL A 505 -25.43 18.66 26.60
C VAL A 505 -26.78 19.33 26.81
N TYR A 506 -27.50 19.61 25.73
CA TYR A 506 -28.84 20.19 25.84
C TYR A 506 -29.87 19.12 26.23
N GLN A 507 -30.84 19.49 27.08
CA GLN A 507 -31.91 18.59 27.51
C GLN A 507 -32.57 17.87 26.31
N GLY A 508 -32.66 16.55 26.40
CA GLY A 508 -33.29 15.70 25.38
C GLY A 508 -32.40 15.37 24.19
N THR A 509 -31.12 15.79 24.18
CA THR A 509 -30.15 15.45 23.14
C THR A 509 -29.16 14.39 23.62
N ALA A 510 -28.64 13.59 22.69
CA ALA A 510 -27.69 12.55 23.01
C ALA A 510 -26.31 13.16 23.32
N ILE A 511 -25.55 12.49 24.20
CA ILE A 511 -24.12 12.77 24.35
C ILE A 511 -23.38 12.44 23.05
N ILE A 512 -22.23 13.08 22.85
CA ILE A 512 -21.23 12.58 21.93
C ILE A 512 -20.80 11.22 22.46
N THR A 513 -20.88 10.19 21.63
CA THR A 513 -20.45 8.85 22.01
C THR A 513 -19.00 8.85 22.48
N THR A 514 -18.76 8.29 23.67
CA THR A 514 -17.44 8.23 24.30
C THR A 514 -16.94 6.79 24.29
N VAL A 515 -15.72 6.55 23.82
CA VAL A 515 -15.15 5.20 23.72
C VAL A 515 -13.87 5.11 24.52
N TYR A 516 -13.83 4.18 25.47
CA TYR A 516 -12.63 3.79 26.19
C TYR A 516 -12.10 2.45 25.65
N LYS A 517 -10.79 2.25 25.70
CA LYS A 517 -10.14 1.01 25.29
C LYS A 517 -9.27 0.47 26.42
N TRP A 518 -9.37 -0.83 26.67
CA TRP A 518 -8.48 -1.52 27.61
C TRP A 518 -7.44 -2.36 26.87
N GLY A 519 -6.28 -2.55 27.49
CA GLY A 519 -5.12 -3.21 26.90
C GLY A 519 -4.13 -3.70 27.95
N GLY A 520 -2.95 -4.13 27.49
CA GLY A 520 -1.99 -4.84 28.35
C GLY A 520 -2.63 -6.08 28.98
N ALA A 521 -2.43 -6.25 30.29
CA ALA A 521 -2.99 -7.32 31.09
C ALA A 521 -4.48 -7.17 31.43
N ALA A 522 -5.11 -6.05 31.06
CA ALA A 522 -6.54 -5.87 31.28
C ALA A 522 -7.30 -6.94 30.48
N THR A 523 -8.03 -7.77 31.21
CA THR A 523 -8.92 -8.78 30.64
C THR A 523 -10.29 -8.21 30.29
N ASP A 524 -10.71 -7.18 31.02
CA ASP A 524 -12.03 -6.57 30.87
C ASP A 524 -12.05 -5.13 31.43
N VAL A 525 -13.21 -4.48 31.40
CA VAL A 525 -13.48 -3.16 31.99
C VAL A 525 -14.87 -3.12 32.64
N THR A 526 -15.04 -2.29 33.65
CA THR A 526 -16.33 -2.00 34.32
C THR A 526 -16.66 -0.52 34.19
N VAL A 527 -17.94 -0.20 34.04
CA VAL A 527 -18.47 1.16 34.08
C VAL A 527 -19.44 1.27 35.25
N SER A 528 -19.24 2.26 36.12
CA SER A 528 -20.03 2.48 37.34
C SER A 528 -20.61 3.89 37.38
N ASN A 529 -21.71 4.07 38.10
CA ASN A 529 -22.41 5.35 38.28
C ASN A 529 -22.80 6.05 36.97
N LEU A 530 -23.16 5.27 35.96
CA LEU A 530 -23.57 5.82 34.67
C LEU A 530 -24.89 6.61 34.83
N PRO A 531 -24.94 7.92 34.48
CA PRO A 531 -26.16 8.72 34.57
C PRO A 531 -27.35 8.09 33.85
N ALA A 532 -28.55 8.21 34.42
CA ALA A 532 -29.76 7.68 33.82
C ALA A 532 -29.96 8.17 32.37
N GLY A 533 -30.38 7.27 31.49
CA GLY A 533 -30.56 7.52 30.05
C GLY A 533 -29.32 7.25 29.19
N LEU A 534 -28.16 7.00 29.81
CA LEU A 534 -26.96 6.53 29.12
C LEU A 534 -26.83 5.00 29.19
N THR A 535 -26.07 4.46 28.25
CA THR A 535 -25.74 3.04 28.13
C THR A 535 -24.24 2.88 27.93
N ALA A 536 -23.68 1.78 28.43
CA ALA A 536 -22.29 1.38 28.21
C ALA A 536 -22.28 0.02 27.51
N GLU A 537 -21.93 0.00 26.23
CA GLU A 537 -21.85 -1.21 25.42
C GLU A 537 -20.39 -1.63 25.27
N LYS A 538 -20.12 -2.92 25.52
CA LYS A 538 -18.76 -3.46 25.55
C LYS A 538 -18.52 -4.36 24.34
N ASP A 539 -17.43 -4.11 23.62
CA ASP A 539 -16.89 -5.01 22.60
C ASP A 539 -15.61 -5.66 23.12
N ALA A 540 -15.73 -6.92 23.53
CA ALA A 540 -14.60 -7.68 24.08
C ALA A 540 -13.53 -8.02 23.02
N SER A 541 -13.90 -8.08 21.73
CA SER A 541 -12.98 -8.39 20.64
C SER A 541 -12.14 -7.17 20.27
N ALA A 542 -12.75 -6.00 20.20
CA ALA A 542 -12.06 -4.73 19.99
C ALA A 542 -11.39 -4.19 21.28
N LYS A 543 -11.71 -4.79 22.43
CA LYS A 543 -11.36 -4.33 23.79
C LYS A 543 -11.81 -2.90 24.08
N THR A 544 -13.03 -2.54 23.66
CA THR A 544 -13.58 -1.20 23.85
C THR A 544 -14.89 -1.21 24.64
N VAL A 545 -15.15 -0.10 25.37
CA VAL A 545 -16.46 0.20 25.95
C VAL A 545 -16.93 1.55 25.45
N THR A 546 -18.15 1.57 24.91
CA THR A 546 -18.78 2.70 24.26
C THR A 546 -19.94 3.21 25.12
N ILE A 547 -19.82 4.45 25.58
CA ILE A 547 -20.84 5.15 26.34
C ILE A 547 -21.63 6.07 25.41
N SER A 548 -22.94 5.86 25.35
CA SER A 548 -23.86 6.62 24.48
C SER A 548 -25.26 6.71 25.07
N GLY A 549 -26.08 7.66 24.59
CA GLY A 549 -27.47 7.81 25.00
C GLY A 549 -27.88 9.26 25.25
N ILE A 550 -29.11 9.45 25.73
CA ILE A 550 -29.68 10.76 26.07
C ILE A 550 -29.77 10.83 27.59
N PRO A 551 -28.95 11.65 28.27
CA PRO A 551 -28.96 11.71 29.72
C PRO A 551 -30.24 12.40 30.21
N THR A 552 -30.82 11.85 31.27
CA THR A 552 -32.01 12.42 31.94
C THR A 552 -31.67 13.06 33.28
N GLU A 553 -30.43 12.93 33.74
CA GLU A 553 -29.90 13.54 34.96
C GLU A 553 -28.42 13.89 34.82
N ASN A 554 -27.95 14.84 35.63
CA ASN A 554 -26.52 15.11 35.76
C ASN A 554 -25.86 14.00 36.56
N GLY A 555 -24.60 13.69 36.27
CA GLY A 555 -23.86 12.75 37.09
C GLY A 555 -22.44 12.49 36.60
N THR A 556 -21.67 11.85 37.48
CA THR A 556 -20.29 11.46 37.24
C THR A 556 -20.22 9.95 37.16
N TYR A 557 -19.70 9.42 36.05
CA TYR A 557 -19.45 7.98 35.89
C TYR A 557 -17.95 7.68 35.97
N THR A 558 -17.62 6.42 36.27
CA THR A 558 -16.24 5.94 36.23
C THR A 558 -16.11 4.69 35.37
N THR A 559 -14.98 4.57 34.68
CA THR A 559 -14.57 3.40 33.89
C THR A 559 -13.30 2.82 34.53
N THR A 560 -13.28 1.51 34.82
CA THR A 560 -12.21 0.87 35.58
C THR A 560 -11.80 -0.46 34.95
N ASN A 561 -10.50 -0.71 34.77
CA ASN A 561 -10.02 -1.98 34.20
C ASN A 561 -10.29 -3.16 35.15
N VAL A 562 -10.37 -4.35 34.57
CA VAL A 562 -10.46 -5.64 35.26
C VAL A 562 -9.33 -6.53 34.76
N GLY A 563 -8.58 -7.12 35.69
CA GLY A 563 -7.35 -7.84 35.39
C GLY A 563 -6.15 -6.91 35.29
N GLY A 564 -4.98 -7.51 35.39
CA GLY A 564 -3.71 -6.85 35.66
C GLY A 564 -3.47 -6.59 37.15
N GLU A 565 -2.22 -6.33 37.53
CA GLU A 565 -1.82 -6.10 38.93
C GLU A 565 -2.13 -4.66 39.41
N ASN A 566 -2.43 -3.75 38.49
CA ASN A 566 -2.76 -2.34 38.75
C ASN A 566 -4.24 -2.02 38.44
N SER A 567 -4.77 -1.02 39.16
CA SER A 567 -6.12 -0.48 38.96
C SER A 567 -6.05 0.95 38.40
N ILE A 568 -6.68 1.17 37.26
CA ILE A 568 -6.84 2.44 36.53
C ILE A 568 -8.32 2.82 36.56
N ILE A 569 -8.62 4.05 36.98
CA ILE A 569 -9.98 4.59 37.03
C ILE A 569 -10.00 5.89 36.23
N LEU A 570 -10.83 5.95 35.20
CA LEU A 570 -11.12 7.16 34.42
C LEU A 570 -12.51 7.68 34.80
N THR A 571 -12.67 9.00 34.86
CA THR A 571 -13.93 9.66 35.27
C THR A 571 -14.47 10.50 34.11
N GLY A 572 -15.80 10.60 34.00
CA GLY A 572 -16.47 11.52 33.08
C GLY A 572 -17.71 12.17 33.71
N ASP A 573 -17.82 13.49 33.54
CA ASP A 573 -18.91 14.32 34.07
C ASP A 573 -19.94 14.69 33.00
N ILE A 574 -21.21 14.34 33.23
CA ILE A 574 -22.32 14.71 32.36
C ILE A 574 -23.18 15.77 33.02
N THR A 575 -23.34 16.89 32.34
CA THR A 575 -24.20 18.00 32.79
C THR A 575 -25.17 18.40 31.69
N ILE A 576 -26.45 18.54 32.06
CA ILE A 576 -27.55 18.88 31.17
C ILE A 576 -27.83 20.38 31.27
N SER A 577 -27.88 21.05 30.12
CA SER A 577 -28.26 22.45 29.98
C SER A 577 -29.75 22.58 29.64
N GLU A 578 -30.42 23.54 30.28
CA GLU A 578 -31.76 23.99 29.90
C GLU A 578 -31.74 25.07 28.80
N VAL A 579 -30.56 25.60 28.47
CA VAL A 579 -30.37 26.59 27.40
C VAL A 579 -30.05 25.84 26.10
N ALA A 580 -30.82 26.09 25.04
CA ALA A 580 -30.59 25.47 23.74
C ALA A 580 -29.22 25.87 23.14
N PRO A 581 -28.59 25.03 22.31
CA PRO A 581 -27.39 25.39 21.56
C PRO A 581 -27.67 26.61 20.66
N ALA A 582 -26.67 27.47 20.45
CA ALA A 582 -26.78 28.55 19.48
C ALA A 582 -26.84 27.99 18.05
N GLU A 583 -27.69 28.58 17.20
CA GLU A 583 -27.76 28.23 15.78
C GLU A 583 -27.46 29.47 14.93
N LEU A 584 -26.78 29.26 13.79
CA LEU A 584 -26.53 30.28 12.77
C LEU A 584 -26.45 29.59 11.40
N THR A 585 -27.24 30.05 10.44
CA THR A 585 -27.30 29.45 9.10
C THR A 585 -27.39 30.50 8.01
N VAL A 586 -26.90 30.17 6.81
CA VAL A 586 -27.16 30.96 5.60
C VAL A 586 -28.48 30.49 4.99
N THR A 587 -29.50 31.33 5.05
CA THR A 587 -30.86 31.01 4.60
C THR A 587 -31.16 31.46 3.18
N SER A 588 -30.36 32.38 2.63
CA SER A 588 -30.41 32.83 1.24
C SER A 588 -29.04 33.35 0.82
N GLY A 589 -28.70 33.21 -0.47
CA GLY A 589 -27.42 33.61 -1.02
C GLY A 589 -26.26 32.72 -0.58
N SER A 590 -25.03 33.20 -0.78
CA SER A 590 -23.81 32.48 -0.41
C SER A 590 -22.88 33.36 0.42
N ALA A 591 -22.33 32.80 1.51
CA ALA A 591 -21.31 33.48 2.31
C ALA A 591 -20.00 33.71 1.53
N VAL A 592 -19.72 32.88 0.51
CA VAL A 592 -18.56 33.00 -0.37
C VAL A 592 -19.01 33.25 -1.81
N GLN A 593 -18.58 34.37 -2.42
CA GLN A 593 -19.02 34.77 -3.76
C GLN A 593 -17.88 35.27 -4.63
N GLU A 594 -17.92 34.85 -5.88
CA GLU A 594 -17.19 35.47 -6.99
C GLU A 594 -18.14 36.36 -7.78
N VAL A 595 -17.79 37.63 -7.93
CA VAL A 595 -18.70 38.65 -8.47
C VAL A 595 -18.02 39.41 -9.59
N PHE A 596 -18.65 39.47 -10.76
CA PHE A 596 -18.11 40.26 -11.87
C PHE A 596 -17.98 41.73 -11.48
N PHE A 597 -16.91 42.37 -11.95
CA PHE A 597 -16.63 43.76 -11.65
C PHE A 597 -17.84 44.68 -11.92
N ASN A 598 -18.16 45.56 -10.96
CA ASN A 598 -19.33 46.47 -10.92
C ASN A 598 -20.71 45.81 -10.77
N ASN A 599 -20.80 44.49 -10.58
CA ASN A 599 -22.07 43.85 -10.27
C ASN A 599 -22.28 43.78 -8.75
N ALA A 600 -23.55 43.79 -8.33
CA ALA A 600 -23.91 43.54 -6.95
C ALA A 600 -23.62 42.08 -6.57
N ILE A 601 -23.25 41.86 -5.31
CA ILE A 601 -23.24 40.52 -4.74
C ILE A 601 -24.67 39.98 -4.69
N GLU A 602 -24.83 38.67 -4.72
CA GLU A 602 -26.08 38.06 -4.32
C GLU A 602 -26.34 38.39 -2.85
N THR A 603 -27.55 38.85 -2.55
CA THR A 603 -27.92 39.20 -1.17
C THR A 603 -27.89 37.95 -0.30
N THR A 604 -27.09 37.99 0.75
CA THR A 604 -26.89 36.85 1.65
C THR A 604 -27.60 37.11 2.97
N VAL A 605 -28.46 36.18 3.41
CA VAL A 605 -29.22 36.32 4.66
C VAL A 605 -28.80 35.23 5.64
N PHE A 606 -28.23 35.67 6.76
CA PHE A 606 -27.87 34.81 7.88
C PHE A 606 -28.98 34.84 8.91
N THR A 607 -29.46 33.68 9.36
CA THR A 607 -30.51 33.59 10.39
C THR A 607 -29.92 32.93 11.63
N TRP A 608 -30.11 33.55 12.81
CA TRP A 608 -29.70 32.97 14.09
C TRP A 608 -30.89 32.44 14.88
N GLY A 609 -30.65 31.39 15.67
CA GLY A 609 -31.69 30.59 16.30
C GLY A 609 -31.19 29.82 17.51
N GLY A 610 -31.94 28.78 17.88
CA GLY A 610 -31.70 28.02 19.10
C GLY A 610 -31.65 28.93 20.34
N GLY A 611 -30.59 28.79 21.14
CA GLY A 611 -30.34 29.63 22.32
C GLY A 611 -29.58 30.93 22.05
N ALA A 612 -29.21 31.23 20.79
CA ALA A 612 -28.53 32.48 20.47
C ALA A 612 -29.45 33.68 20.72
N SER A 613 -28.94 34.66 21.47
CA SER A 613 -29.63 35.93 21.72
C SER A 613 -29.36 36.95 20.63
N ASP A 614 -28.19 36.93 20.00
CA ASP A 614 -27.79 37.90 18.96
C ASP A 614 -26.67 37.33 18.05
N VAL A 615 -26.20 38.11 17.08
CA VAL A 615 -25.00 37.86 16.27
C VAL A 615 -24.09 39.09 16.18
N SER A 616 -22.79 38.87 16.02
CA SER A 616 -21.78 39.90 15.73
C SER A 616 -21.08 39.60 14.40
N PHE A 617 -20.49 40.62 13.77
CA PHE A 617 -19.71 40.43 12.54
C PHE A 617 -18.47 41.32 12.52
N THR A 618 -17.42 40.86 11.83
CA THR A 618 -16.19 41.66 11.60
C THR A 618 -16.39 42.68 10.48
N SER A 619 -15.42 43.59 10.27
CA SER A 619 -15.44 44.54 9.15
C SER A 619 -15.74 43.85 7.81
N LEU A 620 -16.64 44.44 7.00
CA LEU A 620 -17.02 43.93 5.68
C LEU A 620 -16.13 44.53 4.58
N PRO A 621 -16.00 43.87 3.41
CA PRO A 621 -15.34 44.45 2.25
C PRO A 621 -15.98 45.79 1.83
N ALA A 622 -15.15 46.70 1.28
CA ALA A 622 -15.63 48.01 0.86
C ALA A 622 -16.75 47.89 -0.20
N GLY A 623 -17.82 48.67 -0.04
CA GLY A 623 -19.00 48.63 -0.90
C GLY A 623 -20.06 47.59 -0.49
N ILE A 624 -19.80 46.78 0.54
CA ILE A 624 -20.74 45.84 1.15
C ILE A 624 -21.30 46.41 2.46
N SER A 625 -22.56 46.13 2.75
CA SER A 625 -23.27 46.57 3.95
C SER A 625 -24.00 45.42 4.63
N ALA A 626 -24.22 45.54 5.94
CA ALA A 626 -25.00 44.61 6.74
C ALA A 626 -26.22 45.31 7.37
N VAL A 627 -27.36 44.64 7.36
CA VAL A 627 -28.58 45.08 8.05
C VAL A 627 -29.06 43.96 8.97
N LYS A 628 -29.13 44.25 10.28
CA LYS A 628 -29.63 43.31 11.29
C LYS A 628 -31.11 43.58 11.58
N ASP A 629 -31.92 42.54 11.62
CA ASP A 629 -33.31 42.53 12.08
C ASP A 629 -33.42 41.62 13.31
N GLU A 630 -33.58 42.23 14.49
CA GLU A 630 -33.65 41.51 15.76
C GLU A 630 -34.96 40.74 15.94
N ALA A 631 -36.06 41.19 15.32
CA ALA A 631 -37.37 40.54 15.43
C ALA A 631 -37.44 39.30 14.54
N ALA A 632 -36.89 39.38 13.32
CA ALA A 632 -36.79 38.26 12.40
C ALA A 632 -35.59 37.34 12.70
N LYS A 633 -34.68 37.78 13.58
CA LYS A 633 -33.39 37.13 13.86
C LYS A 633 -32.53 36.91 12.62
N THR A 634 -32.43 37.93 11.76
CA THR A 634 -31.67 37.86 10.50
C THR A 634 -30.62 38.97 10.36
N LEU A 635 -29.48 38.64 9.74
CA LEU A 635 -28.44 39.57 9.30
C LEU A 635 -28.29 39.47 7.78
N THR A 636 -28.62 40.55 7.07
CA THR A 636 -28.60 40.59 5.60
C THR A 636 -27.36 41.34 5.10
N ILE A 637 -26.55 40.69 4.26
CA ILE A 637 -25.36 41.23 3.61
C ILE A 637 -25.66 41.50 2.14
N SER A 638 -25.44 42.74 1.68
CA SER A 638 -25.67 43.14 0.28
C SER A 638 -24.79 44.33 -0.12
N GLY A 639 -24.62 44.55 -1.43
CA GLY A 639 -23.87 45.70 -1.96
C GLY A 639 -23.14 45.40 -3.26
N ILE A 640 -22.38 46.39 -3.76
CA ILE A 640 -21.48 46.25 -4.92
C ILE A 640 -20.05 46.35 -4.38
N PRO A 641 -19.26 45.26 -4.43
CA PRO A 641 -17.93 45.26 -3.83
C PRO A 641 -16.98 46.15 -4.63
N THR A 642 -16.30 47.06 -3.95
CA THR A 642 -15.22 47.89 -4.52
C THR A 642 -13.83 47.39 -4.15
N ALA A 643 -13.75 46.41 -3.23
CA ALA A 643 -12.55 45.67 -2.88
C ALA A 643 -12.92 44.20 -2.58
N ASP A 644 -11.95 43.30 -2.74
CA ASP A 644 -12.08 41.92 -2.29
C ASP A 644 -11.91 41.88 -0.76
N GLY A 645 -12.41 40.83 -0.10
CA GLY A 645 -12.14 40.64 1.32
C GLY A 645 -13.00 39.58 2.00
N SER A 646 -12.54 39.19 3.19
CA SER A 646 -13.20 38.21 4.06
C SER A 646 -13.87 38.87 5.26
N TYR A 647 -14.89 38.21 5.81
CA TYR A 647 -15.59 38.62 7.02
C TYR A 647 -16.08 37.38 7.79
N THR A 648 -16.44 37.55 9.06
CA THR A 648 -17.00 36.48 9.90
C THR A 648 -18.28 36.96 10.57
N ILE A 649 -19.21 36.04 10.83
CA ILE A 649 -20.45 36.28 11.59
C ILE A 649 -20.52 35.23 12.70
N SER A 650 -20.66 35.66 13.95
CA SER A 650 -20.64 34.78 15.13
C SER A 650 -21.85 35.01 16.03
N THR A 651 -22.43 33.95 16.58
CA THR A 651 -23.54 34.04 17.55
C THR A 651 -23.09 34.59 18.91
N ILE A 652 -24.00 35.27 19.61
CA ILE A 652 -23.89 35.70 21.01
C ILE A 652 -24.98 34.99 21.80
N GLY A 653 -24.62 34.40 22.95
CA GLY A 653 -25.54 33.59 23.77
C GLY A 653 -25.62 32.13 23.34
N GLY A 654 -26.54 31.37 23.95
CA GLY A 654 -26.69 29.92 23.76
C GLY A 654 -26.04 29.09 24.86
N MET A 655 -26.20 27.76 24.76
CA MET A 655 -25.53 26.79 25.63
C MET A 655 -24.01 27.06 25.67
N GLU A 656 -23.40 26.93 26.84
CA GLU A 656 -21.94 27.08 26.97
C GLU A 656 -21.20 26.19 25.97
N GLY A 657 -20.22 26.76 25.26
CA GLY A 657 -19.47 26.06 24.22
C GLY A 657 -20.19 25.86 22.89
N SER A 658 -21.43 26.32 22.71
CA SER A 658 -22.21 26.13 21.47
C SER A 658 -22.11 27.26 20.44
N GLY A 659 -21.25 28.25 20.64
CA GLY A 659 -21.12 29.39 19.73
C GLY A 659 -20.78 28.97 18.29
N VAL A 660 -21.48 29.53 17.31
CA VAL A 660 -21.30 29.23 15.88
C VAL A 660 -20.73 30.45 15.16
N THR A 661 -19.72 30.24 14.32
CA THR A 661 -19.12 31.25 13.45
C THR A 661 -19.16 30.80 11.99
N ILE A 662 -19.65 31.67 11.09
CA ILE A 662 -19.59 31.46 9.64
C ILE A 662 -18.60 32.45 9.03
N ASN A 663 -17.68 31.94 8.22
CA ASN A 663 -16.74 32.73 7.44
C ASN A 663 -17.31 33.04 6.06
N GLY A 664 -17.22 34.30 5.63
CA GLY A 664 -17.59 34.76 4.30
C GLY A 664 -16.42 35.39 3.55
N ASN A 665 -16.50 35.38 2.22
CA ASN A 665 -15.47 35.95 1.34
C ASN A 665 -16.07 36.48 0.04
N ILE A 666 -15.65 37.67 -0.39
CA ILE A 666 -16.04 38.26 -1.67
C ILE A 666 -14.79 38.47 -2.53
N THR A 667 -14.80 37.90 -3.74
CA THR A 667 -13.74 38.04 -4.74
C THR A 667 -14.32 38.66 -6.01
N ARG A 668 -13.66 39.66 -6.59
CA ARG A 668 -14.09 40.27 -7.85
C ARG A 668 -13.44 39.63 -9.07
N VAL A 669 -14.23 39.29 -10.08
CA VAL A 669 -13.78 38.65 -11.33
C VAL A 669 -13.84 39.63 -12.50
N LEU A 670 -12.78 39.69 -13.31
CA LEU A 670 -12.71 40.48 -14.55
C LEU A 670 -13.09 39.60 -15.77
N PRO A 671 -14.01 40.03 -16.65
CA PRO A 671 -14.32 39.30 -17.88
C PRO A 671 -13.21 39.50 -18.91
N THR A 672 -12.52 38.42 -19.29
CA THR A 672 -11.35 38.46 -20.19
C THR A 672 -11.39 37.31 -21.19
N LYS A 673 -10.83 37.54 -22.39
CA LYS A 673 -10.61 36.50 -23.41
C LYS A 673 -9.15 36.50 -23.85
N ILE A 674 -8.60 35.31 -24.09
CA ILE A 674 -7.29 35.13 -24.70
C ILE A 674 -7.51 35.07 -26.21
N LEU A 675 -6.85 35.95 -26.97
CA LEU A 675 -6.91 35.89 -28.43
C LEU A 675 -6.33 34.54 -28.87
N THR A 676 -7.04 33.83 -29.76
CA THR A 676 -6.70 32.46 -30.22
C THR A 676 -6.85 31.34 -29.19
N GLY A 677 -7.33 31.63 -27.98
CA GLY A 677 -7.63 30.64 -26.93
C GLY A 677 -6.46 30.27 -26.02
N ASP A 678 -5.22 30.40 -26.47
CA ASP A 678 -3.98 30.20 -25.69
C ASP A 678 -2.80 30.95 -26.33
N TRP A 679 -1.55 30.60 -25.96
CA TRP A 679 -0.33 30.96 -26.68
C TRP A 679 -0.45 30.58 -28.15
N TYR A 680 -0.10 31.52 -29.02
CA TYR A 680 -0.14 31.32 -30.46
C TYR A 680 1.28 31.16 -31.03
N PRO A 681 1.63 29.97 -31.52
CA PRO A 681 2.84 29.73 -32.29
C PRO A 681 2.70 30.31 -33.69
N ILE A 682 3.77 30.89 -34.24
CA ILE A 682 3.77 31.39 -35.64
C ILE A 682 3.89 30.19 -36.59
N GLN A 683 2.80 29.46 -36.79
CA GLN A 683 2.76 28.19 -37.51
C GLN A 683 1.86 28.19 -38.75
N ASP A 684 0.92 29.13 -38.84
CA ASP A 684 0.05 29.29 -39.99
C ASP A 684 0.63 30.34 -40.95
N ALA A 685 0.41 30.17 -42.26
CA ALA A 685 0.68 31.24 -43.21
C ALA A 685 -0.12 32.50 -42.84
N TYR A 686 0.42 33.69 -43.13
CA TYR A 686 -0.17 34.96 -42.69
C TYR A 686 -1.67 35.01 -43.07
N GLU A 687 -2.03 34.80 -44.32
CA GLU A 687 -3.43 34.79 -44.79
C GLU A 687 -4.36 33.78 -44.08
N ASN A 688 -3.84 32.76 -43.40
CA ASN A 688 -4.59 31.67 -42.77
C ASN A 688 -4.63 31.72 -41.22
N ARG A 689 -4.19 32.82 -40.59
CA ARG A 689 -4.25 33.00 -39.13
C ARG A 689 -5.70 32.89 -38.60
N PRO A 690 -5.89 32.54 -37.30
CA PRO A 690 -7.19 32.59 -36.64
C PRO A 690 -7.93 33.92 -36.81
N GLU A 691 -9.26 33.88 -36.83
CA GLU A 691 -10.14 35.04 -37.05
C GLU A 691 -9.80 36.22 -36.11
N ASP A 692 -9.51 35.94 -34.83
CA ASP A 692 -9.10 36.95 -33.83
C ASP A 692 -7.81 37.72 -34.18
N LEU A 693 -7.00 37.23 -35.13
CA LEU A 693 -5.74 37.84 -35.58
C LEU A 693 -5.80 38.36 -37.02
N GLN A 694 -6.95 38.25 -37.69
CA GLN A 694 -7.15 38.72 -39.06
C GLN A 694 -7.43 40.24 -39.11
N GLY A 695 -7.50 40.80 -40.32
CA GLY A 695 -7.66 42.24 -40.52
C GLY A 695 -6.44 43.05 -40.06
N ASN A 696 -6.67 44.22 -39.47
CA ASN A 696 -5.61 45.14 -39.05
C ASN A 696 -5.11 44.89 -37.60
N VAL A 697 -5.45 43.74 -37.00
CA VAL A 697 -5.03 43.40 -35.63
C VAL A 697 -3.51 43.33 -35.52
N ILE A 698 -2.82 42.74 -36.51
CA ILE A 698 -1.35 42.73 -36.61
C ILE A 698 -0.95 43.28 -37.98
N THR A 699 -0.15 44.33 -38.00
CA THR A 699 0.40 44.92 -39.23
C THR A 699 1.92 45.03 -39.17
N PHE A 700 2.57 44.96 -40.33
CA PHE A 700 4.03 45.03 -40.46
C PHE A 700 4.47 46.22 -41.30
N ALA A 701 5.67 46.71 -41.02
CA ALA A 701 6.40 47.58 -41.91
C ALA A 701 7.85 47.10 -42.04
N THR A 702 8.32 46.99 -43.27
CA THR A 702 9.71 46.68 -43.62
C THR A 702 10.58 47.93 -43.42
N GLY A 703 11.81 47.75 -42.95
CA GLY A 703 12.76 48.84 -42.75
C GLY A 703 13.42 49.25 -44.07
N THR A 704 14.46 50.08 -44.00
CA THR A 704 15.16 50.58 -45.20
C THR A 704 16.31 49.69 -45.68
N SER A 705 16.47 48.49 -45.12
CA SER A 705 17.63 47.63 -45.40
C SER A 705 17.42 46.60 -46.53
N GLU A 706 16.18 46.37 -46.96
CA GLU A 706 15.70 45.45 -48.03
C GLU A 706 16.22 44.01 -48.02
N SER A 707 17.08 43.63 -47.08
CA SER A 707 17.85 42.37 -47.12
C SER A 707 17.23 41.27 -46.28
N ASN A 708 16.33 41.59 -45.35
CA ASN A 708 15.56 40.62 -44.57
C ASN A 708 14.24 41.28 -44.15
N PRO A 709 13.20 41.31 -45.00
CA PRO A 709 12.01 42.12 -44.78
C PRO A 709 11.26 41.73 -43.51
N THR A 710 10.52 42.68 -42.91
CA THR A 710 9.68 42.35 -41.76
C THR A 710 8.56 41.43 -42.21
N VAL A 711 8.65 40.14 -41.91
CA VAL A 711 7.80 39.11 -42.51
C VAL A 711 7.41 38.06 -41.48
N TRP A 712 6.16 37.61 -41.59
CA TRP A 712 5.62 36.47 -40.87
C TRP A 712 5.97 35.20 -41.65
N ASP A 713 6.76 34.32 -41.06
CA ASP A 713 7.25 33.11 -41.71
C ASP A 713 6.99 31.89 -40.81
N PRO A 714 5.99 31.04 -41.15
CA PRO A 714 5.63 29.88 -40.34
C PRO A 714 6.70 28.77 -40.38
N ASP A 715 7.62 28.82 -41.33
CA ASP A 715 8.68 27.82 -41.49
C ASP A 715 10.04 28.31 -40.98
N PHE A 716 10.10 29.52 -40.42
CA PHE A 716 11.36 30.14 -40.00
C PHE A 716 12.12 29.28 -38.98
N VAL A 717 13.42 29.14 -39.24
CA VAL A 717 14.46 28.63 -38.34
C VAL A 717 15.69 29.51 -38.43
N GLU A 718 16.54 29.53 -37.42
CA GLU A 718 17.75 30.35 -37.45
C GLU A 718 18.69 29.93 -38.60
N PRO A 719 19.05 30.83 -39.53
CA PRO A 719 19.78 30.45 -40.75
C PRO A 719 21.17 29.85 -40.51
N LYS A 720 21.78 30.13 -39.35
CA LYS A 720 23.16 29.73 -39.06
C LYS A 720 23.28 28.24 -38.71
N ASP A 721 22.26 27.66 -38.10
CA ASP A 721 22.28 26.28 -37.58
C ASP A 721 20.98 25.51 -37.83
N ALA A 722 20.02 26.10 -38.55
CA ALA A 722 18.70 25.54 -38.84
C ALA A 722 17.95 25.08 -37.57
N SER A 723 18.19 25.76 -36.45
CA SER A 723 17.58 25.44 -35.17
C SER A 723 16.49 26.43 -34.77
N VAL A 724 15.61 25.98 -33.88
CA VAL A 724 14.67 26.83 -33.14
C VAL A 724 15.28 27.10 -31.76
N PRO A 725 15.33 28.35 -31.28
CA PRO A 725 15.82 28.65 -29.95
C PRO A 725 15.08 27.85 -28.86
N ALA A 726 15.80 27.33 -27.87
CA ALA A 726 15.21 26.53 -26.81
C ALA A 726 14.06 27.27 -26.09
N GLY A 727 12.90 26.62 -26.01
CA GLY A 727 11.68 27.18 -25.43
C GLY A 727 10.75 27.90 -26.40
N CYS A 728 11.17 28.09 -27.66
CA CYS A 728 10.32 28.59 -28.75
C CYS A 728 9.77 27.43 -29.61
N THR A 729 8.70 27.70 -30.35
CA THR A 729 8.19 26.80 -31.41
C THR A 729 8.78 27.15 -32.78
N LYS A 730 8.55 26.30 -33.79
CA LYS A 730 8.99 26.57 -35.17
C LYS A 730 8.17 27.72 -35.77
N GLY A 731 8.84 28.59 -36.54
CA GLY A 731 8.24 29.73 -37.21
C GLY A 731 8.38 31.03 -36.41
N ALA A 732 8.48 32.16 -37.10
CA ALA A 732 8.73 33.45 -36.46
C ALA A 732 8.34 34.64 -37.34
N ILE A 733 8.12 35.79 -36.70
CA ILE A 733 8.13 37.09 -37.38
C ILE A 733 9.56 37.61 -37.34
N ASN A 734 10.19 37.73 -38.50
CA ASN A 734 11.42 38.48 -38.65
C ASN A 734 11.09 39.98 -38.57
N VAL A 735 11.74 40.72 -37.67
CA VAL A 735 11.67 42.19 -37.63
C VAL A 735 12.97 42.78 -38.14
N GLU A 736 12.91 43.41 -39.30
CA GLU A 736 14.08 43.94 -39.98
C GLU A 736 14.74 45.07 -39.18
N ARG A 737 16.06 45.17 -39.28
CA ARG A 737 16.82 46.36 -38.87
C ARG A 737 16.39 47.64 -39.59
N ASN A 738 16.91 48.79 -39.15
CA ASN A 738 16.63 50.10 -39.75
C ASN A 738 15.12 50.44 -39.80
N GLY A 739 14.40 50.18 -38.70
CA GLY A 739 13.03 50.63 -38.53
C GLY A 739 11.94 49.63 -38.91
N GLY A 740 12.30 48.36 -39.16
CA GLY A 740 11.30 47.30 -39.29
C GLY A 740 10.43 47.21 -38.03
N SER A 741 9.13 46.99 -38.19
CA SER A 741 8.19 47.02 -37.06
C SER A 741 6.98 46.10 -37.19
N ILE A 742 6.47 45.66 -36.04
CA ILE A 742 5.21 44.93 -35.87
C ILE A 742 4.29 45.81 -35.03
N THR A 743 3.06 46.02 -35.49
CA THR A 743 2.05 46.81 -34.77
C THR A 743 0.85 45.94 -34.43
N TRP A 744 0.49 45.91 -33.15
CA TRP A 744 -0.72 45.29 -32.62
C TRP A 744 -1.78 46.36 -32.41
N ASN A 745 -2.95 46.20 -33.00
CA ASN A 745 -4.11 47.08 -32.80
C ASN A 745 -5.18 46.28 -32.05
N LEU A 746 -5.32 46.54 -30.76
CA LEU A 746 -6.15 45.77 -29.85
C LEU A 746 -7.32 46.62 -29.34
N PRO A 747 -8.53 46.04 -29.19
CA PRO A 747 -9.69 46.76 -28.66
C PRO A 747 -9.54 47.09 -27.17
N SER A 748 -8.76 46.29 -26.46
CA SER A 748 -8.36 46.46 -25.06
C SER A 748 -7.13 45.58 -24.81
N LEU A 749 -6.45 45.73 -23.68
CA LEU A 749 -5.27 44.91 -23.36
C LEU A 749 -5.22 44.60 -21.86
N VAL A 750 -5.25 43.31 -21.52
CA VAL A 750 -5.14 42.80 -20.14
C VAL A 750 -3.77 42.22 -19.88
N GLU A 751 -3.22 41.48 -20.86
CA GLU A 751 -1.94 40.80 -20.73
C GLU A 751 -1.29 40.65 -22.11
N MET A 752 0.02 40.87 -22.21
CA MET A 752 0.77 40.68 -23.46
C MET A 752 2.13 40.06 -23.18
N LYS A 753 2.35 38.83 -23.67
CA LYS A 753 3.62 38.10 -23.53
C LYS A 753 4.13 37.61 -24.87
N ALA A 754 5.45 37.45 -25.00
CA ALA A 754 6.05 36.89 -26.20
C ALA A 754 7.36 36.13 -25.93
N ASN A 755 7.64 35.17 -26.82
CA ASN A 755 8.95 34.53 -26.94
C ASN A 755 9.74 35.28 -28.02
N ILE A 756 10.80 36.00 -27.63
CA ILE A 756 11.57 36.87 -28.53
C ILE A 756 13.05 36.47 -28.52
N HIS A 757 13.59 36.13 -29.69
CA HIS A 757 15.01 35.88 -29.89
C HIS A 757 15.69 37.07 -30.56
N PHE A 758 16.91 37.35 -30.09
CA PHE A 758 17.71 38.47 -30.53
C PHE A 758 19.07 37.99 -31.10
N THR A 759 19.40 38.30 -32.36
CA THR A 759 20.55 37.68 -33.08
C THR A 759 21.96 38.36 -32.97
N GLY A 760 22.09 39.66 -32.66
CA GLY A 760 23.32 40.32 -32.13
C GLY A 760 23.03 41.62 -31.33
N THR A 761 23.81 42.04 -30.33
CA THR A 761 23.48 43.13 -29.35
C THR A 761 22.65 44.32 -29.88
N ARG A 762 21.48 44.61 -29.28
CA ARG A 762 20.49 45.58 -29.80
C ARG A 762 19.51 46.09 -28.75
N THR A 763 18.81 47.16 -29.10
CA THR A 763 17.74 47.78 -28.33
C THR A 763 16.39 47.58 -29.03
N LEU A 764 15.37 47.19 -28.28
CA LEU A 764 13.98 47.14 -28.74
C LEU A 764 13.28 48.43 -28.30
N ARG A 765 12.63 49.10 -29.25
CA ARG A 765 11.72 50.22 -28.96
C ARG A 765 10.29 49.73 -29.08
N ILE A 766 9.43 50.11 -28.14
CA ILE A 766 7.99 49.88 -28.22
C ILE A 766 7.27 51.22 -28.10
N ASP A 767 6.54 51.59 -29.14
CA ASP A 767 5.62 52.72 -29.10
C ASP A 767 4.23 52.20 -28.79
N TYR A 768 3.62 52.63 -27.69
CA TYR A 768 2.26 52.23 -27.35
C TYR A 768 1.34 53.44 -27.23
N THR A 769 0.15 53.34 -27.80
CA THR A 769 -0.86 54.41 -27.83
C THR A 769 -2.09 53.95 -27.09
N ILE A 770 -2.49 54.70 -26.07
CA ILE A 770 -3.72 54.49 -25.31
C ILE A 770 -4.49 55.80 -25.37
N ASP A 771 -5.74 55.76 -25.81
CA ASP A 771 -6.63 56.94 -25.84
C ASP A 771 -6.03 58.13 -26.64
N GLY A 772 -5.39 57.82 -27.78
CA GLY A 772 -4.76 58.81 -28.65
C GLY A 772 -3.43 59.39 -28.14
N VAL A 773 -2.95 58.98 -26.96
CA VAL A 773 -1.66 59.41 -26.41
C VAL A 773 -0.61 58.33 -26.63
N THR A 774 0.39 58.63 -27.45
CA THR A 774 1.53 57.73 -27.70
C THR A 774 2.64 57.94 -26.67
N LYS A 775 3.09 56.85 -26.07
CA LYS A 775 4.29 56.78 -25.23
C LYS A 775 5.30 55.84 -25.86
N THR A 776 6.57 56.03 -25.54
CA THR A 776 7.66 55.20 -26.03
C THR A 776 8.37 54.58 -24.85
N TRP A 777 8.50 53.26 -24.88
CA TRP A 777 9.42 52.50 -24.06
C TRP A 777 10.60 52.04 -24.90
N THR A 778 11.79 51.98 -24.33
CA THR A 778 13.00 51.54 -25.02
C THR A 778 13.80 50.67 -24.06
N SER A 779 14.12 49.44 -24.47
CA SER A 779 14.88 48.51 -23.65
C SER A 779 16.31 49.01 -23.43
N SER A 780 16.96 48.51 -22.39
CA SER A 780 18.44 48.51 -22.36
C SER A 780 18.98 47.67 -23.53
N SER A 781 20.28 47.78 -23.80
CA SER A 781 20.92 46.94 -24.81
C SER A 781 20.88 45.47 -24.37
N LEU A 782 20.13 44.66 -25.11
CA LEU A 782 20.01 43.23 -24.87
C LEU A 782 21.14 42.54 -25.63
N SER A 783 21.90 41.64 -25.01
CA SER A 783 22.96 40.79 -25.62
C SER A 783 22.36 39.46 -26.14
N LYS A 784 23.06 38.71 -27.02
CA LYS A 784 22.46 37.60 -27.81
C LYS A 784 21.72 36.59 -26.94
N GLN A 785 20.39 36.68 -26.89
CA GLN A 785 19.55 35.92 -25.96
C GLN A 785 18.15 35.69 -26.50
N THR A 786 17.46 34.71 -25.90
CA THR A 786 16.02 34.46 -26.06
C THR A 786 15.33 34.84 -24.77
N MET A 787 14.31 35.69 -24.87
CA MET A 787 13.41 36.00 -23.77
C MET A 787 12.17 35.12 -23.91
N LEU A 788 11.95 34.23 -22.94
CA LEU A 788 10.79 33.34 -22.91
C LEU A 788 9.71 33.89 -21.98
N ASN A 789 8.45 33.73 -22.37
CA ASN A 789 7.28 34.20 -21.62
C ASN A 789 7.40 35.66 -21.19
N TRP A 790 8.04 36.49 -22.01
CA TRP A 790 8.44 37.83 -21.58
C TRP A 790 7.22 38.72 -21.41
N ASP A 791 6.98 39.19 -20.19
CA ASP A 791 5.90 40.13 -19.88
C ASP A 791 6.23 41.52 -20.41
N MET A 792 5.60 41.85 -21.55
CA MET A 792 5.87 43.10 -22.24
C MET A 792 5.09 44.26 -21.61
N MET A 793 3.97 43.99 -20.94
CA MET A 793 3.21 45.03 -20.24
C MET A 793 3.96 45.49 -18.99
N ASP A 794 4.50 44.56 -18.21
CA ASP A 794 5.37 44.88 -17.07
C ASP A 794 6.60 45.67 -17.52
N ALA A 795 7.27 45.23 -18.60
CA ALA A 795 8.42 45.95 -19.16
C ALA A 795 8.08 47.41 -19.52
N MET A 796 6.90 47.66 -20.10
CA MET A 796 6.42 49.00 -20.45
C MET A 796 5.80 49.79 -19.29
N GLY A 797 5.53 49.14 -18.15
CA GLY A 797 4.79 49.71 -17.01
C GLY A 797 3.32 50.01 -17.32
N ILE A 798 2.66 49.15 -18.10
CA ILE A 798 1.25 49.30 -18.49
C ILE A 798 0.38 48.38 -17.65
N GLU A 799 -0.56 48.95 -16.91
CA GLU A 799 -1.64 48.22 -16.23
C GLU A 799 -2.77 47.82 -17.21
N PRO A 800 -3.61 46.81 -16.92
CA PRO A 800 -4.73 46.41 -17.77
C PRO A 800 -5.62 47.58 -18.23
N VAL A 801 -5.76 47.72 -19.55
CA VAL A 801 -6.44 48.84 -20.23
C VAL A 801 -7.73 48.37 -20.91
N LYS A 802 -8.87 48.98 -20.57
CA LYS A 802 -10.19 48.67 -21.16
C LYS A 802 -10.51 49.40 -22.48
N LYS A 803 -9.60 50.26 -22.95
CA LYS A 803 -9.75 51.10 -24.15
C LYS A 803 -8.89 50.56 -25.29
N PRO A 804 -9.13 50.95 -26.56
CA PRO A 804 -8.28 50.58 -27.67
C PRO A 804 -6.81 50.94 -27.41
N VAL A 805 -5.92 49.97 -27.65
CA VAL A 805 -4.48 50.09 -27.46
C VAL A 805 -3.77 49.68 -28.75
N THR A 806 -2.87 50.53 -29.21
CA THR A 806 -1.91 50.16 -30.26
C THR A 806 -0.55 49.91 -29.63
N VAL A 807 0.11 48.78 -29.91
CA VAL A 807 1.46 48.44 -29.43
C VAL A 807 2.37 48.14 -30.63
N LYS A 808 3.35 49.01 -30.86
CA LYS A 808 4.26 48.94 -32.02
C LYS A 808 5.69 48.64 -31.59
N PHE A 809 6.15 47.44 -31.91
CA PHE A 809 7.53 46.98 -31.72
C PHE A 809 8.38 47.43 -32.89
N VAL A 810 9.49 48.13 -32.61
CA VAL A 810 10.39 48.69 -33.63
C VAL A 810 11.82 48.22 -33.38
N ASN A 811 12.42 47.63 -34.40
CA ASN A 811 13.85 47.34 -34.41
C ASN A 811 14.61 48.57 -34.94
N THR A 812 15.14 49.38 -34.01
CA THR A 812 15.88 50.60 -34.33
C THR A 812 17.37 50.35 -34.59
N ALA A 813 17.84 49.11 -34.50
CA ALA A 813 19.26 48.80 -34.68
C ALA A 813 19.67 48.87 -36.16
N THR A 814 20.94 49.18 -36.41
CA THR A 814 21.54 49.20 -37.75
C THR A 814 22.14 47.86 -38.17
N THR A 815 22.21 46.89 -37.25
CA THR A 815 22.70 45.52 -37.47
C THR A 815 21.88 44.51 -36.66
N GLY A 816 21.77 43.27 -37.16
CA GLY A 816 21.03 42.19 -36.50
C GLY A 816 19.50 42.28 -36.64
N GLY A 817 18.82 41.14 -36.49
CA GLY A 817 17.35 41.05 -36.53
C GLY A 817 16.75 40.68 -35.18
N ILE A 818 15.45 40.93 -35.02
CA ILE A 818 14.64 40.44 -33.89
C ILE A 818 13.69 39.37 -34.43
N ARG A 819 13.47 38.29 -33.67
CA ARG A 819 12.52 37.22 -34.01
C ARG A 819 11.49 37.11 -32.91
N MET A 820 10.21 37.26 -33.24
CA MET A 820 9.12 36.91 -32.33
C MET A 820 8.63 35.53 -32.76
N TYR A 821 8.71 34.52 -31.89
CA TYR A 821 8.38 33.12 -32.20
C TYR A 821 6.97 32.74 -31.75
N ASP A 822 6.59 33.18 -30.55
CA ASP A 822 5.28 32.91 -29.95
C ASP A 822 4.77 34.17 -29.26
N PHE A 823 3.45 34.32 -29.16
CA PHE A 823 2.85 35.39 -28.36
C PHE A 823 1.59 34.93 -27.64
N PHE A 824 1.25 35.65 -26.57
CA PHE A 824 0.03 35.50 -25.82
C PHE A 824 -0.56 36.89 -25.59
N VAL A 825 -1.82 37.08 -26.00
CA VAL A 825 -2.52 38.34 -25.84
C VAL A 825 -3.87 38.08 -25.20
N LYS A 826 -4.09 38.66 -24.01
CA LYS A 826 -5.36 38.65 -23.32
C LYS A 826 -6.00 40.04 -23.41
N THR A 827 -7.28 40.07 -23.74
CA THR A 827 -8.08 41.30 -23.86
C THR A 827 -9.29 41.19 -22.93
N TYR A 828 -9.93 42.32 -22.60
CA TYR A 828 -11.22 42.25 -21.93
C TYR A 828 -12.25 41.61 -22.85
N ASP A 829 -13.02 40.68 -22.31
CA ASP A 829 -14.16 40.11 -23.01
C ASP A 829 -15.33 41.06 -22.77
N VAL A 830 -15.47 42.02 -23.68
CA VAL A 830 -16.64 42.88 -23.71
C VAL A 830 -17.57 42.25 -24.74
N PRO A 831 -18.75 41.74 -24.36
CA PRO A 831 -19.76 41.41 -25.34
C PRO A 831 -20.21 42.75 -25.94
N GLU A 832 -19.62 43.13 -27.06
CA GLU A 832 -20.11 44.28 -27.82
C GLU A 832 -21.56 44.02 -28.22
N GLY A 833 -22.40 45.01 -27.94
CA GLY A 833 -23.83 44.94 -28.14
C GLY A 833 -24.22 44.46 -29.53
N ASN A 834 -25.25 43.61 -29.57
CA ASN A 834 -26.14 43.44 -30.70
C ASN A 834 -25.46 43.04 -32.03
N THR A 835 -24.70 41.94 -32.04
CA THR A 835 -23.93 41.47 -33.22
C THR A 835 -24.75 40.88 -34.37
N GLY A 836 -26.08 40.79 -34.29
CA GLY A 836 -26.87 40.36 -35.46
C GLY A 836 -26.55 38.95 -35.98
N ILE A 837 -25.86 38.11 -35.19
CA ILE A 837 -25.62 36.70 -35.50
C ILE A 837 -26.77 35.89 -34.89
N LYS A 838 -27.54 35.21 -35.75
CA LYS A 838 -28.56 34.24 -35.30
C LYS A 838 -27.86 33.16 -34.48
N SER A 839 -28.42 32.86 -33.31
CA SER A 839 -28.06 31.69 -32.51
C SER A 839 -28.02 30.45 -33.40
N MET A 840 -26.84 29.85 -33.54
CA MET A 840 -26.75 28.47 -33.98
C MET A 840 -26.87 27.59 -32.74
N GLU A 841 -28.10 27.23 -32.40
CA GLU A 841 -28.29 26.02 -31.60
C GLU A 841 -27.92 24.84 -32.50
N ALA A 842 -26.82 24.15 -32.19
CA ALA A 842 -26.70 22.77 -32.63
C ALA A 842 -27.87 22.03 -31.98
N GLU A 843 -28.75 21.41 -32.77
CA GLU A 843 -29.82 20.55 -32.27
C GLU A 843 -29.19 19.48 -31.36
N LYS A 844 -29.29 19.68 -30.04
CA LYS A 844 -29.15 18.57 -29.10
C LYS A 844 -30.33 17.66 -29.38
N ALA A 845 -30.07 16.51 -30.00
CA ALA A 845 -31.09 15.48 -30.12
C ALA A 845 -31.51 15.09 -28.69
N VAL A 846 -32.70 15.52 -28.28
CA VAL A 846 -33.31 15.09 -27.02
C VAL A 846 -34.32 14.02 -27.38
N TYR A 847 -34.03 12.79 -26.98
CA TYR A 847 -34.95 11.68 -27.13
C TYR A 847 -35.90 11.66 -25.92
N PRO A 848 -37.22 11.62 -26.14
CA PRO A 848 -38.16 11.36 -25.06
C PRO A 848 -37.84 10.02 -24.40
N MET A 849 -37.80 10.00 -23.07
CA MET A 849 -37.53 8.78 -22.31
C MET A 849 -38.70 8.47 -21.38
N TYR A 850 -39.04 7.20 -21.27
CA TYR A 850 -40.02 6.69 -20.32
C TYR A 850 -39.41 5.52 -19.55
N GLN A 851 -39.54 5.55 -18.24
CA GLN A 851 -38.96 4.54 -17.36
C GLN A 851 -40.05 3.70 -16.74
N THR A 852 -39.87 2.38 -16.83
CA THR A 852 -40.68 1.37 -16.12
C THR A 852 -39.90 0.85 -14.91
N GLU A 853 -40.49 -0.03 -14.11
CA GLU A 853 -39.77 -0.70 -13.02
C GLU A 853 -38.56 -1.52 -13.52
N THR A 854 -38.62 -2.03 -14.76
CA THR A 854 -37.65 -3.01 -15.25
C THR A 854 -36.84 -2.57 -16.47
N ALA A 855 -37.16 -1.43 -17.08
CA ALA A 855 -36.52 -0.95 -18.29
C ALA A 855 -36.62 0.56 -18.49
N LEU A 856 -35.65 1.12 -19.21
CA LEU A 856 -35.69 2.46 -19.79
C LEU A 856 -36.05 2.36 -21.28
N ILE A 857 -37.07 3.11 -21.68
CA ILE A 857 -37.57 3.21 -23.05
C ILE A 857 -37.19 4.58 -23.61
N VAL A 858 -36.55 4.62 -24.76
CA VAL A 858 -36.10 5.82 -25.47
C VAL A 858 -36.82 5.87 -26.83
N TYR A 859 -37.67 6.85 -27.03
CA TYR A 859 -38.47 6.97 -28.25
C TYR A 859 -37.63 7.54 -29.40
N GLY A 860 -37.53 6.81 -30.51
CA GLY A 860 -36.81 7.24 -31.72
C GLY A 860 -36.30 6.07 -32.57
N ASP A 861 -35.73 6.33 -33.74
CA ASP A 861 -35.06 5.27 -34.54
C ASP A 861 -33.69 4.95 -33.95
N ILE A 862 -33.67 4.08 -32.93
CA ILE A 862 -32.47 3.82 -32.13
C ILE A 862 -31.61 2.71 -32.73
N ALA A 863 -30.31 2.99 -32.86
CA ALA A 863 -29.28 2.02 -33.22
C ALA A 863 -28.65 1.38 -31.99
N LYS A 864 -28.42 2.14 -30.91
CA LYS A 864 -27.83 1.64 -29.67
C LYS A 864 -28.20 2.47 -28.45
N LEU A 865 -28.42 1.81 -27.32
CA LEU A 865 -28.49 2.40 -25.99
C LEU A 865 -27.37 1.83 -25.12
N THR A 866 -26.68 2.69 -24.37
CA THR A 866 -25.69 2.28 -23.36
C THR A 866 -25.90 3.05 -22.07
N VAL A 867 -26.18 2.34 -20.99
CA VAL A 867 -26.34 2.90 -19.63
C VAL A 867 -25.01 2.83 -18.91
N TYR A 868 -24.61 3.95 -18.30
CA TYR A 868 -23.38 4.09 -17.53
C TYR A 868 -23.68 4.44 -16.06
N SER A 869 -22.83 3.97 -15.14
CA SER A 869 -22.71 4.54 -13.79
C SER A 869 -22.16 5.97 -13.85
N LEU A 870 -22.31 6.75 -12.77
CA LEU A 870 -21.68 8.08 -12.66
C LEU A 870 -20.13 8.02 -12.69
N SER A 871 -19.55 6.86 -12.37
CA SER A 871 -18.11 6.58 -12.49
C SER A 871 -17.67 6.12 -13.88
N GLY A 872 -18.59 6.04 -14.85
CA GLY A 872 -18.28 5.73 -16.26
C GLY A 872 -18.30 4.24 -16.64
N ASN A 873 -18.73 3.33 -15.76
CA ASN A 873 -18.84 1.90 -16.07
C ASN A 873 -20.12 1.60 -16.86
N VAL A 874 -20.05 0.75 -17.90
CA VAL A 874 -21.23 0.28 -18.64
C VAL A 874 -22.02 -0.73 -17.79
N LEU A 875 -23.31 -0.48 -17.59
CA LEU A 875 -24.18 -1.29 -16.73
C LEU A 875 -25.26 -2.05 -17.48
N ALA A 876 -25.76 -1.50 -18.58
CA ALA A 876 -26.76 -2.14 -19.43
C ALA A 876 -26.66 -1.61 -20.87
N GLN A 877 -26.95 -2.45 -21.85
CA GLN A 877 -26.89 -2.07 -23.27
C GLN A 877 -28.00 -2.75 -24.07
N SER A 878 -28.42 -2.09 -25.15
CA SER A 878 -29.22 -2.71 -26.19
C SER A 878 -28.83 -2.17 -27.56
N THR A 879 -29.01 -2.99 -28.60
CA THR A 879 -28.74 -2.64 -29.99
C THR A 879 -30.00 -2.82 -30.82
N LEU A 880 -30.21 -1.93 -31.79
CA LEU A 880 -31.41 -1.87 -32.64
C LEU A 880 -32.73 -1.92 -31.86
N SER A 881 -32.72 -1.38 -30.63
CA SER A 881 -33.83 -1.42 -29.69
C SER A 881 -34.03 -0.06 -29.05
N GLN A 882 -35.29 0.32 -28.87
CA GLN A 882 -35.71 1.48 -28.09
C GLN A 882 -35.69 1.20 -26.57
N VAL A 883 -35.44 -0.03 -26.16
CA VAL A 883 -35.56 -0.47 -24.76
C VAL A 883 -34.22 -0.99 -24.28
N VAL A 884 -33.79 -0.58 -23.09
CA VAL A 884 -32.67 -1.17 -22.35
C VAL A 884 -33.13 -1.62 -20.98
N GLU A 885 -32.82 -2.86 -20.61
CA GLU A 885 -33.23 -3.42 -19.32
C GLU A 885 -32.49 -2.75 -18.16
N THR A 886 -33.22 -2.43 -17.09
CA THR A 886 -32.69 -1.78 -15.88
C THR A 886 -33.07 -2.52 -14.59
N ASN A 887 -33.76 -3.66 -14.68
CA ASN A 887 -34.21 -4.46 -13.53
C ASN A 887 -33.09 -4.99 -12.61
N ARG A 888 -31.85 -5.07 -13.11
CA ARG A 888 -30.67 -5.49 -12.34
C ARG A 888 -29.91 -4.32 -11.71
N LEU A 889 -30.34 -3.08 -11.95
CA LEU A 889 -29.69 -1.88 -11.43
C LEU A 889 -30.34 -1.46 -10.11
N ASN A 890 -29.52 -0.97 -9.17
CA ASN A 890 -30.02 -0.38 -7.93
C ASN A 890 -30.70 0.97 -8.19
N LYS A 891 -31.57 1.42 -7.28
CA LYS A 891 -32.14 2.77 -7.34
C LYS A 891 -31.03 3.82 -7.30
N GLY A 892 -31.07 4.80 -8.20
CA GLY A 892 -29.97 5.75 -8.36
C GLY A 892 -30.00 6.58 -9.64
N ILE A 893 -28.95 7.38 -9.84
CA ILE A 893 -28.79 8.26 -11.00
C ILE A 893 -27.84 7.60 -12.01
N TYR A 894 -28.25 7.60 -13.28
CA TYR A 894 -27.49 7.00 -14.38
C TYR A 894 -27.45 7.92 -15.60
N ILE A 895 -26.48 7.70 -16.50
CA ILE A 895 -26.39 8.35 -17.81
C ILE A 895 -26.67 7.30 -18.88
N VAL A 896 -27.57 7.60 -19.81
CA VAL A 896 -27.73 6.81 -21.04
C VAL A 896 -27.13 7.56 -22.22
N GLN A 897 -26.23 6.88 -22.93
CA GLN A 897 -25.81 7.28 -24.27
C GLN A 897 -26.73 6.64 -25.30
N ILE A 898 -27.28 7.49 -26.18
CA ILE A 898 -28.28 7.14 -27.18
C ILE A 898 -27.66 7.40 -28.55
N GLU A 899 -27.65 6.38 -29.40
CA GLU A 899 -27.21 6.47 -30.79
C GLU A 899 -28.40 6.17 -31.71
N GLY A 900 -28.79 7.15 -32.51
CA GLY A 900 -29.82 7.01 -33.55
C GLY A 900 -29.28 6.29 -34.78
N LYS A 901 -30.15 5.65 -35.56
CA LYS A 901 -29.79 5.03 -36.85
C LYS A 901 -29.31 6.04 -37.89
N ASP A 902 -29.63 7.31 -37.70
CA ASP A 902 -29.12 8.43 -38.49
C ASP A 902 -27.69 8.87 -38.10
N GLY A 903 -27.08 8.20 -37.11
CA GLY A 903 -25.73 8.48 -36.62
C GLY A 903 -25.66 9.59 -35.57
N ARG A 904 -26.78 10.22 -35.20
CA ARG A 904 -26.80 11.24 -34.14
C ARG A 904 -26.63 10.60 -32.77
N LYS A 905 -25.88 11.28 -31.88
CA LYS A 905 -25.61 10.83 -30.51
C LYS A 905 -26.11 11.83 -29.49
N ALA A 906 -26.69 11.34 -28.40
CA ALA A 906 -27.13 12.13 -27.25
C ALA A 906 -26.74 11.44 -25.95
N ASN A 907 -26.45 12.23 -24.90
CA ASN A 907 -26.25 11.73 -23.55
C ASN A 907 -27.34 12.35 -22.65
N GLN A 908 -28.15 11.51 -22.00
CA GLN A 908 -29.25 11.97 -21.16
C GLN A 908 -29.20 11.29 -19.79
N LYS A 909 -29.48 12.07 -18.74
CA LYS A 909 -29.59 11.58 -17.36
C LYS A 909 -30.98 10.99 -17.12
N PHE A 910 -31.06 9.89 -16.39
CA PHE A 910 -32.31 9.38 -15.82
C PHE A 910 -32.12 8.94 -14.36
N VAL A 911 -33.22 8.84 -13.62
CA VAL A 911 -33.23 8.48 -12.19
C VAL A 911 -34.07 7.22 -12.01
N LEU A 912 -33.43 6.10 -11.73
CA LEU A 912 -34.10 4.84 -11.41
C LEU A 912 -34.71 4.96 -10.01
N LYS A 913 -36.04 5.04 -9.93
CA LYS A 913 -36.81 5.35 -8.71
C LYS A 913 -37.13 4.12 -7.87
#